data_AF-A0AAN0NJY8-F1
#
_entry.id   AF-A0AAN0NJY8-F1
#
_cell.length_a   1.000
_cell.length_b   1.000
_cell.length_c   1.000
_cell.angle_alpha   90.00
_cell.angle_beta   90.00
_cell.angle_gamma   90.00
#
_symmetry.space_group_name_H-M   'P 1'
#
loop_
_entity.id
_entity.type
_entity.pdbx_description
1 polymer ?
#
loop_
_entity_poly.entity_id
_entity_poly.type
_entity_poly.pdbx_seq_one_letter_code
_entity_poly.pdbx_strand_id
1 'polypeptide(L)'
;MFEKILHGGNIAAAFTVVATTADLTLAAGTATALSAALSGTAIYKESNSETKALAKEMALLLKATLSRMHLTQGRKRIVTQLISLYQFSDSDIIESNLDAATLADTLCGRIAKTAVDPAHKTSHALEDFRSIVRAILEPILNDVEVVADLQPLIQRELLLRTQNTGAGNRLRDAGITEEAIVNLAQRFSTSTSDVGQAWLDLNEAVERAIQIQNSDHPDFDDNHSGSDELKRASKYTAEGRYGEAISEILAVLNLEEDLHNERKIQLLDRAIDLSRLDYQPKLAAKYLVTQLTIGCPEPDLFEKLHTLWRDWWLRGRDKGLNFDTRVAIHLAEESLELSLEGEQRASALRDLGNALYVVGDRKKNVGQIEKAIDSYRASLNQLSKHDAGLQYALTRVDLGAALQSLGALKFLDGIPYLEDSILETEGALSELALRTVPLEWAGAQNNLGNARMSVGQITSDINQLNSAIAAFNAALTEWVRKETPRRWALAQANIGSAWGYIGFLESGCSSLRKSVDAFELALKELCRQDQPVLWARTKQSLGQVRLTFGRRECDSEHILLALKAFGEAAEEIVLETAPLDWASIQAGKGDCYLLLFRQDSKAEWLKKAISCFEYALGGFSLEEIPLQHAVLLGKLGQAKQYYSRKSLEMRYLDEAIEHAQAARHIFQKYNDTQNFRLAEEQISGLKKQRALTASYHPLSSPRTTSPGRQSVEAMEFGVVPVARNSECPCGSEKRFKHCCGAQ
;
A
#
# COMPACT_ATOMS: atom_id res chain seq x y z
N MET A 1 -11.27 8.63 64.25
CA MET A 1 -12.30 7.58 64.32
C MET A 1 -12.05 6.58 65.44
N PHE A 2 -10.83 6.12 65.73
CA PHE A 2 -10.54 5.32 66.95
C PHE A 2 -11.05 6.00 68.21
N GLU A 3 -10.66 7.26 68.47
CA GLU A 3 -11.24 8.04 69.57
C GLU A 3 -12.77 8.17 69.49
N LYS A 4 -13.36 8.16 68.28
CA LYS A 4 -14.81 8.24 68.06
C LYS A 4 -15.54 6.91 68.25
N ILE A 5 -14.94 5.76 67.90
CA ILE A 5 -15.41 4.39 68.17
C ILE A 5 -15.20 4.09 69.66
N LEU A 6 -14.09 4.57 70.23
CA LEU A 6 -13.79 4.52 71.66
C LEU A 6 -14.84 5.33 72.42
N HIS A 7 -14.98 6.62 72.11
CA HIS A 7 -15.99 7.49 72.71
C HIS A 7 -17.38 6.96 72.43
N GLY A 8 -17.73 6.66 71.18
CA GLY A 8 -19.04 6.21 70.77
C GLY A 8 -19.42 4.87 71.41
N GLY A 9 -18.49 3.93 71.49
CA GLY A 9 -18.64 2.65 72.17
C GLY A 9 -18.77 2.82 73.69
N ASN A 10 -17.96 3.68 74.29
CA ASN A 10 -18.03 3.99 75.73
C ASN A 10 -19.35 4.70 76.10
N ILE A 11 -19.81 5.61 75.25
CA ILE A 11 -21.09 6.31 75.37
C ILE A 11 -22.24 5.31 75.18
N ALA A 12 -22.19 4.47 74.14
CA ALA A 12 -23.21 3.45 73.87
C ALA A 12 -23.31 2.45 75.04
N ALA A 13 -22.17 1.97 75.53
CA ALA A 13 -22.08 1.12 76.71
C ALA A 13 -22.72 1.77 77.93
N ALA A 14 -22.40 3.05 78.20
CA ALA A 14 -22.97 3.80 79.31
C ALA A 14 -24.49 3.97 79.18
N PHE A 15 -25.02 4.30 78.00
CA PHE A 15 -26.46 4.44 77.78
C PHE A 15 -27.21 3.11 77.80
N THR A 16 -26.61 2.02 77.32
CA THR A 16 -27.20 0.67 77.40
C THR A 16 -27.23 0.15 78.83
N VAL A 17 -26.20 0.44 79.65
CA VAL A 17 -26.21 0.17 81.09
C VAL A 17 -27.43 0.85 81.73
N VAL A 18 -27.71 2.12 81.41
CA VAL A 18 -28.90 2.84 81.92
C VAL A 18 -30.21 2.23 81.43
N ALA A 19 -30.32 1.91 80.14
CA ALA A 19 -31.54 1.36 79.55
C ALA A 19 -31.88 -0.05 80.08
N THR A 20 -30.86 -0.88 80.34
CA THR A 20 -31.05 -2.25 80.86
C THR A 20 -31.21 -2.28 82.39
N THR A 21 -30.64 -1.31 83.11
CA THR A 21 -30.88 -1.15 84.56
C THR A 21 -32.25 -0.57 84.87
N ALA A 22 -32.87 0.17 83.95
CA ALA A 22 -34.26 0.62 84.08
C ALA A 22 -35.29 -0.55 84.06
N ASP A 23 -34.95 -1.69 83.45
CA ASP A 23 -35.78 -2.91 83.42
C ASP A 23 -35.42 -3.93 84.53
N LEU A 24 -34.39 -3.67 85.34
CA LEU A 24 -33.92 -4.56 86.41
C LEU A 24 -34.19 -3.91 87.77
N THR A 25 -35.13 -4.47 88.53
CA THR A 25 -35.38 -4.08 89.93
C THR A 25 -34.11 -4.27 90.77
N LEU A 26 -33.50 -3.11 91.09
CA LEU A 26 -32.60 -2.77 92.20
C LEU A 26 -32.01 -3.94 93.02
N ALA A 27 -30.71 -4.25 92.77
CA ALA A 27 -29.78 -4.63 93.83
C ALA A 27 -28.28 -4.45 93.44
N ALA A 28 -27.57 -3.68 94.27
CA ALA A 28 -26.11 -3.64 94.50
C ALA A 28 -25.12 -3.21 93.38
N GLY A 29 -25.51 -2.35 92.45
CA GLY A 29 -24.59 -1.78 91.43
C GLY A 29 -24.88 -0.34 91.02
N THR A 30 -25.61 0.42 91.84
CA THR A 30 -26.20 1.70 91.46
C THR A 30 -25.19 2.83 91.31
N ALA A 31 -24.11 2.84 92.11
CA ALA A 31 -23.11 3.91 92.07
C ALA A 31 -22.23 3.88 90.79
N THR A 32 -21.79 2.70 90.37
CA THR A 32 -20.99 2.50 89.15
C THR A 32 -21.82 2.70 87.88
N ALA A 33 -23.08 2.25 87.86
CA ALA A 33 -23.99 2.47 86.75
C ALA A 33 -24.35 3.96 86.57
N LEU A 34 -24.61 4.70 87.66
CA LEU A 34 -24.84 6.15 87.59
C LEU A 34 -23.57 6.91 87.19
N SER A 35 -22.41 6.52 87.70
CA SER A 35 -21.13 7.18 87.38
C SER A 35 -20.74 6.99 85.91
N ALA A 36 -20.94 5.78 85.36
CA ALA A 36 -20.76 5.50 83.94
C ALA A 36 -21.77 6.28 83.07
N ALA A 37 -23.03 6.36 83.50
CA ALA A 37 -24.08 7.13 82.82
C ALA A 37 -23.81 8.65 82.79
N LEU A 38 -23.37 9.21 83.92
CA LEU A 38 -23.02 10.63 84.05
C LEU A 38 -21.75 10.97 83.25
N SER A 39 -20.75 10.09 83.26
CA SER A 39 -19.54 10.25 82.45
C SER A 39 -19.87 10.13 80.95
N GLY A 40 -20.66 9.14 80.55
CA GLY A 40 -21.09 8.95 79.17
C GLY A 40 -21.97 10.09 78.65
N THR A 41 -22.82 10.68 79.49
CA THR A 41 -23.65 11.85 79.11
C THR A 41 -22.84 13.15 79.03
N ALA A 42 -21.83 13.34 79.89
CA ALA A 42 -20.89 14.46 79.79
C ALA A 42 -20.06 14.38 78.50
N ILE A 43 -19.46 13.22 78.26
CA ILE A 43 -18.71 12.91 77.04
C ILE A 43 -19.59 13.08 75.79
N TYR A 44 -20.83 12.59 75.82
CA TYR A 44 -21.77 12.73 74.71
C TYR A 44 -22.14 14.19 74.43
N LYS A 45 -22.25 15.07 75.44
CA LYS A 45 -22.55 16.49 75.20
C LYS A 45 -21.42 17.21 74.46
N GLU A 46 -20.18 16.92 74.85
CA GLU A 46 -18.96 17.53 74.31
C GLU A 46 -18.51 16.93 72.96
N SER A 47 -19.05 15.77 72.59
CA SER A 47 -18.74 15.08 71.33
C SER A 47 -19.31 15.80 70.09
N ASN A 48 -18.59 15.69 68.95
CA ASN A 48 -19.06 16.19 67.65
C ASN A 48 -20.24 15.38 67.09
N SER A 49 -20.91 15.90 66.05
CA SER A 49 -22.12 15.32 65.45
C SER A 49 -21.93 13.89 64.94
N GLU A 50 -20.77 13.57 64.36
CA GLU A 50 -20.44 12.25 63.84
C GLU A 50 -20.25 11.23 64.97
N THR A 51 -19.54 11.58 66.04
CA THR A 51 -19.37 10.71 67.22
C THR A 51 -20.71 10.44 67.90
N LYS A 52 -21.61 11.44 67.91
CA LYS A 52 -22.99 11.27 68.41
C LYS A 52 -23.82 10.32 67.54
N ALA A 53 -23.68 10.40 66.22
CA ALA A 53 -24.36 9.50 65.27
C ALA A 53 -23.86 8.06 65.41
N LEU A 54 -22.55 7.85 65.45
CA LEU A 54 -21.91 6.54 65.63
C LEU A 54 -22.28 5.92 67.00
N ALA A 55 -22.27 6.70 68.07
CA ALA A 55 -22.70 6.24 69.40
C ALA A 55 -24.17 5.76 69.39
N LYS A 56 -25.03 6.46 68.66
CA LYS A 56 -26.45 6.10 68.50
C LYS A 56 -26.60 4.79 67.72
N GLU A 57 -25.82 4.61 66.66
CA GLU A 57 -25.82 3.39 65.86
C GLU A 57 -25.30 2.18 66.66
N MET A 58 -24.16 2.32 67.35
CA MET A 58 -23.61 1.28 68.23
C MET A 58 -24.60 0.87 69.32
N ALA A 59 -25.30 1.84 69.93
CA ALA A 59 -26.32 1.56 70.95
C ALA A 59 -27.55 0.82 70.37
N LEU A 60 -27.96 1.13 69.14
CA LEU A 60 -29.05 0.44 68.44
C LEU A 60 -28.65 -1.00 68.07
N LEU A 61 -27.44 -1.20 67.55
CA LEU A 61 -26.89 -2.53 67.25
C LEU A 61 -26.77 -3.38 68.51
N LEU A 62 -26.19 -2.83 69.59
CA LEU A 62 -26.09 -3.51 70.88
C LEU A 62 -27.46 -3.93 71.42
N LYS A 63 -28.46 -3.04 71.36
CA LYS A 63 -29.84 -3.35 71.76
C LYS A 63 -30.46 -4.47 70.91
N ALA A 64 -30.25 -4.43 69.60
CA ALA A 64 -30.75 -5.44 68.67
C ALA A 64 -30.09 -6.82 68.93
N THR A 65 -28.77 -6.85 69.11
CA THR A 65 -28.00 -8.08 69.38
C THR A 65 -28.40 -8.72 70.71
N LEU A 66 -28.50 -7.93 71.79
CA LEU A 66 -28.96 -8.41 73.10
C LEU A 66 -30.39 -8.96 73.09
N SER A 67 -31.23 -8.48 72.17
CA SER A 67 -32.59 -8.96 71.97
C SER A 67 -32.62 -10.30 71.21
N ARG A 68 -31.70 -10.51 70.26
CA ARG A 68 -31.60 -11.75 69.45
C ARG A 68 -30.94 -12.92 70.18
N MET A 69 -29.98 -12.68 71.07
CA MET A 69 -29.17 -13.76 71.69
C MET A 69 -29.87 -14.56 72.81
N HIS A 70 -31.14 -14.27 73.13
CA HIS A 70 -31.94 -14.99 74.15
C HIS A 70 -31.23 -15.31 75.49
N LEU A 71 -30.33 -14.42 75.94
CA LEU A 71 -29.57 -14.60 77.19
C LEU A 71 -30.46 -14.47 78.43
N THR A 72 -30.18 -15.25 79.49
CA THR A 72 -30.83 -15.10 80.79
C THR A 72 -30.51 -13.74 81.41
N GLN A 73 -31.38 -13.21 82.29
CA GLN A 73 -31.17 -11.88 82.89
C GLN A 73 -29.82 -11.75 83.62
N GLY A 74 -29.35 -12.82 84.29
CA GLY A 74 -28.04 -12.83 84.93
C GLY A 74 -26.87 -12.71 83.94
N ARG A 75 -26.93 -13.39 82.79
CA ARG A 75 -25.92 -13.31 81.73
C ARG A 75 -25.93 -11.95 81.04
N LYS A 76 -27.11 -11.39 80.76
CA LYS A 76 -27.26 -10.02 80.23
C LYS A 76 -26.60 -8.99 81.14
N ARG A 77 -26.80 -9.12 82.46
CA ARG A 77 -26.17 -8.24 83.45
C ARG A 77 -24.64 -8.32 83.39
N ILE A 78 -24.08 -9.53 83.34
CA ILE A 78 -22.62 -9.74 83.31
C ILE A 78 -22.00 -9.15 82.04
N VAL A 79 -22.58 -9.40 80.86
CA VAL A 79 -22.01 -8.90 79.60
C VAL A 79 -22.09 -7.37 79.52
N THR A 80 -23.20 -6.77 79.96
CA THR A 80 -23.32 -5.30 80.02
C THR A 80 -22.29 -4.68 80.98
N GLN A 81 -21.92 -5.37 82.06
CA GLN A 81 -20.82 -4.96 82.95
C GLN A 81 -19.45 -5.11 82.28
N LEU A 82 -19.22 -6.18 81.52
CA LEU A 82 -17.97 -6.36 80.78
C LEU A 82 -17.75 -5.25 79.74
N ILE A 83 -18.78 -4.91 78.97
CA ILE A 83 -18.73 -3.84 77.95
C ILE A 83 -18.44 -2.47 78.58
N SER A 84 -18.94 -2.20 79.80
CA SER A 84 -18.70 -0.91 80.46
C SER A 84 -17.33 -0.81 81.15
N LEU A 85 -16.77 -1.93 81.60
CA LEU A 85 -15.51 -1.97 82.34
C LEU A 85 -14.28 -2.12 81.44
N TYR A 86 -14.41 -2.78 80.30
CA TYR A 86 -13.29 -3.11 79.42
C TYR A 86 -13.42 -2.40 78.08
N GLN A 87 -12.99 -1.15 78.05
CA GLN A 87 -12.99 -0.30 76.86
C GLN A 87 -11.85 -0.70 75.90
N PHE A 88 -11.99 -0.40 74.61
CA PHE A 88 -10.89 -0.59 73.67
C PHE A 88 -9.71 0.33 74.03
N SER A 89 -8.52 -0.03 73.60
CA SER A 89 -7.38 0.87 73.55
C SER A 89 -6.91 0.97 72.10
N ASP A 90 -6.17 2.03 71.79
CA ASP A 90 -5.59 2.20 70.47
C ASP A 90 -4.74 0.97 70.09
N SER A 91 -4.01 0.37 71.04
CA SER A 91 -3.22 -0.85 70.81
C SER A 91 -4.05 -2.08 70.49
N ASP A 92 -5.20 -2.28 71.16
CA ASP A 92 -6.03 -3.47 70.89
C ASP A 92 -6.56 -3.47 69.46
N ILE A 93 -6.97 -2.29 68.98
CA ILE A 93 -7.57 -2.13 67.65
C ILE A 93 -6.52 -2.26 66.55
N ILE A 94 -5.27 -1.86 66.82
CA ILE A 94 -4.13 -2.02 65.91
C ILE A 94 -3.64 -3.47 65.87
N GLU A 95 -3.44 -4.13 67.01
CA GLU A 95 -2.97 -5.53 67.08
C GLU A 95 -3.96 -6.50 66.44
N SER A 96 -5.24 -6.16 66.50
CA SER A 96 -6.32 -6.98 65.97
C SER A 96 -6.60 -6.74 64.49
N ASN A 97 -5.77 -5.93 63.81
CA ASN A 97 -5.86 -5.69 62.37
C ASN A 97 -7.22 -5.13 61.91
N LEU A 98 -7.90 -4.35 62.75
CA LEU A 98 -9.26 -3.86 62.49
C LEU A 98 -10.28 -4.99 62.18
N ASP A 99 -10.00 -6.23 62.57
CA ASP A 99 -10.91 -7.35 62.46
C ASP A 99 -11.76 -7.47 63.73
N ALA A 100 -13.08 -7.48 63.56
CA ALA A 100 -14.04 -7.48 64.66
C ALA A 100 -13.93 -8.73 65.55
N ALA A 101 -13.58 -9.89 64.97
CA ALA A 101 -13.45 -11.13 65.71
C ALA A 101 -12.15 -11.15 66.55
N THR A 102 -11.04 -10.78 65.93
CA THR A 102 -9.73 -10.69 66.58
C THR A 102 -9.74 -9.63 67.69
N LEU A 103 -10.42 -8.50 67.46
CA LEU A 103 -10.66 -7.46 68.46
C LEU A 103 -11.36 -8.01 69.70
N ALA A 104 -12.44 -8.76 69.47
CA ALA A 104 -13.21 -9.37 70.54
C ALA A 104 -12.37 -10.42 71.29
N ASP A 105 -11.54 -11.19 70.60
CA ASP A 105 -10.65 -12.19 71.19
C ASP A 105 -9.54 -11.58 72.04
N THR A 106 -8.89 -10.53 71.56
CA THR A 106 -7.85 -9.79 72.31
C THR A 106 -8.42 -9.25 73.62
N LEU A 107 -9.63 -8.67 73.58
CA LEU A 107 -10.32 -8.19 74.76
C LEU A 107 -10.71 -9.32 75.71
N CYS A 108 -11.25 -10.42 75.21
CA CYS A 108 -11.54 -11.60 76.03
C CYS A 108 -10.29 -12.13 76.73
N GLY A 109 -9.16 -12.17 76.03
CA GLY A 109 -7.86 -12.55 76.60
C GLY A 109 -7.40 -11.61 77.71
N ARG A 110 -7.61 -10.30 77.54
CA ARG A 110 -7.33 -9.30 78.58
C ARG A 110 -8.25 -9.46 79.78
N ILE A 111 -9.56 -9.54 79.57
CA ILE A 111 -10.56 -9.75 80.64
C ILE A 111 -10.23 -11.01 81.46
N ALA A 112 -9.91 -12.12 80.79
CA ALA A 112 -9.55 -13.36 81.46
C ALA A 112 -8.35 -13.18 82.42
N LYS A 113 -7.36 -12.37 82.03
CA LYS A 113 -6.17 -12.08 82.84
C LYS A 113 -6.44 -11.05 83.94
N THR A 114 -7.13 -9.95 83.63
CA THR A 114 -7.21 -8.76 84.48
C THR A 114 -8.48 -8.65 85.31
N ALA A 115 -9.53 -9.43 85.02
CA ALA A 115 -10.78 -9.30 85.76
C ALA A 115 -10.64 -9.69 87.24
N VAL A 116 -11.29 -8.90 88.10
CA VAL A 116 -11.29 -9.14 89.55
C VAL A 116 -12.48 -10.02 89.95
N ASP A 117 -13.62 -9.85 89.28
CA ASP A 117 -14.82 -10.66 89.52
C ASP A 117 -14.68 -12.04 88.84
N PRO A 118 -14.75 -13.16 89.59
CA PRO A 118 -14.71 -14.50 89.00
C PRO A 118 -15.81 -14.76 87.97
N ALA A 119 -16.98 -14.11 88.09
CA ALA A 119 -18.08 -14.28 87.15
C ALA A 119 -17.74 -13.77 85.74
N HIS A 120 -16.85 -12.77 85.64
CA HIS A 120 -16.37 -12.17 84.39
C HIS A 120 -15.38 -13.07 83.62
N LYS A 121 -14.78 -14.06 84.29
CA LYS A 121 -13.82 -15.00 83.69
C LYS A 121 -14.44 -16.32 83.22
N THR A 122 -15.74 -16.52 83.45
CA THR A 122 -16.39 -17.77 83.06
C THR A 122 -16.44 -17.90 81.53
N SER A 123 -16.29 -19.12 81.01
CA SER A 123 -16.31 -19.38 79.56
C SER A 123 -17.58 -18.85 78.90
N HIS A 124 -18.73 -18.96 79.58
CA HIS A 124 -20.01 -18.45 79.08
C HIS A 124 -20.05 -16.92 79.03
N ALA A 125 -19.45 -16.21 80.00
CA ALA A 125 -19.42 -14.74 80.01
C ALA A 125 -18.50 -14.19 78.92
N LEU A 126 -17.33 -14.79 78.72
CA LEU A 126 -16.40 -14.41 77.67
C LEU A 126 -16.95 -14.72 76.27
N GLU A 127 -17.64 -15.85 76.09
CA GLU A 127 -18.27 -16.21 74.80
C GLU A 127 -19.42 -15.26 74.43
N ASP A 128 -20.26 -14.90 75.41
CA ASP A 128 -21.34 -13.93 75.19
C ASP A 128 -20.78 -12.55 74.87
N PHE A 129 -19.75 -12.11 75.60
CA PHE A 129 -19.07 -10.85 75.35
C PHE A 129 -18.45 -10.81 73.96
N ARG A 130 -17.70 -11.86 73.58
CA ARG A 130 -17.09 -12.02 72.26
C ARG A 130 -18.12 -11.88 71.14
N SER A 131 -19.21 -12.64 71.24
CA SER A 131 -20.27 -12.67 70.23
C SER A 131 -20.95 -11.31 70.09
N ILE A 132 -21.18 -10.60 71.20
CA ILE A 132 -21.83 -9.30 71.20
C ILE A 132 -20.91 -8.21 70.63
N VAL A 133 -19.65 -8.17 71.06
CA VAL A 133 -18.67 -7.19 70.56
C VAL A 133 -18.46 -7.37 69.06
N ARG A 134 -18.29 -8.61 68.59
CA ARG A 134 -18.17 -8.91 67.16
C ARG A 134 -19.39 -8.43 66.37
N ALA A 135 -20.60 -8.78 66.81
CA ALA A 135 -21.84 -8.41 66.10
C ALA A 135 -22.11 -6.89 66.04
N ILE A 136 -21.51 -6.10 66.94
CA ILE A 136 -21.61 -4.63 66.93
C ILE A 136 -20.55 -4.02 66.03
N LEU A 137 -19.32 -4.54 66.05
CA LEU A 137 -18.20 -3.97 65.32
C LEU A 137 -18.14 -4.41 63.86
N GLU A 138 -18.54 -5.64 63.54
CA GLU A 138 -18.47 -6.21 62.19
C GLU A 138 -19.27 -5.38 61.15
N PRO A 139 -20.47 -4.85 61.42
CA PRO A 139 -21.16 -3.94 60.49
C PRO A 139 -20.47 -2.58 60.33
N ILE A 140 -19.84 -2.08 61.40
CA ILE A 140 -19.23 -0.74 61.43
C ILE A 140 -17.87 -0.75 60.72
N LEU A 141 -17.07 -1.79 60.94
CA LEU A 141 -15.75 -1.94 60.34
C LEU A 141 -15.79 -2.36 58.87
N ASN A 142 -16.94 -2.84 58.38
CA ASN A 142 -17.16 -3.20 56.98
C ASN A 142 -17.89 -2.11 56.16
N ASP A 143 -18.20 -0.95 56.74
CA ASP A 143 -18.83 0.17 56.03
C ASP A 143 -17.79 0.92 55.17
N VAL A 144 -18.09 1.09 53.87
CA VAL A 144 -17.19 1.66 52.86
C VAL A 144 -16.87 3.14 53.13
N GLU A 145 -17.81 3.91 53.71
CA GLU A 145 -17.56 5.31 54.08
C GLU A 145 -16.64 5.43 55.31
N VAL A 146 -16.71 4.44 56.21
CA VAL A 146 -15.86 4.35 57.40
C VAL A 146 -14.43 3.94 57.05
N VAL A 147 -14.25 3.12 56.00
CA VAL A 147 -12.93 2.71 55.48
C VAL A 147 -12.12 3.88 54.92
N ALA A 148 -12.74 4.89 54.32
CA ALA A 148 -12.05 6.08 53.82
C ALA A 148 -11.42 6.92 54.96
N ASP A 149 -12.08 6.99 56.12
CA ASP A 149 -11.62 7.71 57.33
C ASP A 149 -10.47 6.98 58.07
N LEU A 150 -10.21 5.71 57.75
CA LEU A 150 -9.14 4.90 58.34
C LEU A 150 -7.78 5.10 57.65
N GLN A 151 -7.74 5.62 56.42
CA GLN A 151 -6.51 5.73 55.62
C GLN A 151 -5.35 6.47 56.31
N PRO A 152 -5.53 7.65 56.94
CA PRO A 152 -4.42 8.36 57.61
C PRO A 152 -3.83 7.57 58.79
N LEU A 153 -4.62 6.67 59.38
CA LEU A 153 -4.23 5.85 60.52
C LEU A 153 -3.47 4.60 60.06
N ILE A 154 -3.96 3.94 59.02
CA ILE A 154 -3.24 2.85 58.35
C ILE A 154 -1.87 3.37 57.88
N GLN A 155 -1.82 4.55 57.25
CA GLN A 155 -0.57 5.19 56.85
C GLN A 155 0.39 5.42 58.03
N ARG A 156 -0.10 5.99 59.14
CA ARG A 156 0.72 6.24 60.34
C ARG A 156 1.30 4.95 60.91
N GLU A 157 0.50 3.89 60.97
CA GLU A 157 0.94 2.59 61.46
C GLU A 157 1.96 1.93 60.54
N LEU A 158 1.73 1.97 59.22
CA LEU A 158 2.70 1.49 58.23
C LEU A 158 4.05 2.22 58.38
N LEU A 159 4.05 3.53 58.62
CA LEU A 159 5.27 4.30 58.88
C LEU A 159 5.97 3.88 60.18
N LEU A 160 5.21 3.67 61.26
CA LEU A 160 5.75 3.18 62.54
C LEU A 160 6.38 1.79 62.39
N ARG A 161 5.70 0.87 61.70
CA ARG A 161 6.25 -0.47 61.41
C ARG A 161 7.51 -0.38 60.56
N THR A 162 7.52 0.48 59.54
CA THR A 162 8.70 0.72 58.69
C THR A 162 9.89 1.22 59.51
N GLN A 163 9.67 2.05 60.53
CA GLN A 163 10.71 2.49 61.47
C GLN A 163 11.16 1.35 62.39
N ASN A 164 10.22 0.64 63.01
CA ASN A 164 10.49 -0.39 64.01
C ASN A 164 11.21 -1.63 63.44
N THR A 165 10.93 -1.99 62.19
CA THR A 165 11.60 -3.13 61.52
C THR A 165 12.95 -2.76 60.91
N GLY A 166 13.36 -1.48 60.99
CA GLY A 166 14.57 -0.98 60.35
C GLY A 166 14.47 -0.88 58.82
N ALA A 167 13.31 -1.18 58.22
CA ALA A 167 13.04 -1.01 56.79
C ALA A 167 13.32 0.42 56.31
N GLY A 168 12.95 1.43 57.10
CA GLY A 168 13.25 2.83 56.79
C GLY A 168 14.74 3.15 56.73
N ASN A 169 15.56 2.54 57.60
CA ASN A 169 17.02 2.70 57.53
C ASN A 169 17.57 2.06 56.26
N ARG A 170 17.12 0.84 55.92
CA ARG A 170 17.58 0.14 54.71
C ARG A 170 17.23 0.91 53.43
N LEU A 171 16.05 1.53 53.37
CA LEU A 171 15.65 2.40 52.26
C LEU A 171 16.57 3.63 52.15
N ARG A 172 16.87 4.30 53.28
CA ARG A 172 17.80 5.44 53.32
C ARG A 172 19.21 5.04 52.90
N ASP A 173 19.70 3.90 53.38
CA ASP A 173 21.04 3.39 53.05
C ASP A 173 21.15 3.05 51.55
N ALA A 174 20.05 2.63 50.93
CA ALA A 174 19.96 2.47 49.48
C ALA A 174 19.88 3.81 48.72
N GLY A 175 19.64 4.94 49.39
CA GLY A 175 19.54 6.27 48.78
C GLY A 175 18.12 6.74 48.45
N ILE A 176 17.08 6.07 48.99
CA ILE A 176 15.68 6.44 48.82
C ILE A 176 15.31 7.58 49.78
N THR A 177 14.63 8.60 49.27
CA THR A 177 14.29 9.81 50.03
C THR A 177 13.19 9.58 51.08
N GLU A 178 13.17 10.40 52.13
CA GLU A 178 12.10 10.35 53.15
C GLU A 178 10.71 10.58 52.56
N GLU A 179 10.60 11.49 51.60
CA GLU A 179 9.35 11.76 50.90
C GLU A 179 8.84 10.51 50.15
N ALA A 180 9.74 9.74 49.53
CA ALA A 180 9.40 8.48 48.88
C ALA A 180 8.88 7.43 49.86
N ILE A 181 9.50 7.31 51.04
CA ILE A 181 9.08 6.38 52.09
C ILE A 181 7.67 6.73 52.58
N VAL A 182 7.39 8.01 52.78
CA VAL A 182 6.05 8.50 53.19
C VAL A 182 5.01 8.25 52.10
N ASN A 183 5.35 8.52 50.85
CA ASN A 183 4.47 8.29 49.71
C ASN A 183 4.18 6.80 49.49
N LEU A 184 5.16 5.91 49.71
CA LEU A 184 4.96 4.46 49.68
C LEU A 184 3.93 4.02 50.72
N ALA A 185 4.14 4.41 51.99
CA ALA A 185 3.21 4.10 53.07
C ALA A 185 1.81 4.67 52.80
N GLN A 186 1.72 5.85 52.18
CA GLN A 186 0.43 6.43 51.77
C GLN A 186 -0.25 5.59 50.70
N ARG A 187 0.45 5.20 49.63
CA ARG A 187 -0.15 4.41 48.53
C ARG A 187 -0.71 3.08 49.04
N PHE A 188 0.08 2.35 49.83
CA PHE A 188 -0.36 1.06 50.37
C PHE A 188 -1.38 1.19 51.53
N SER A 189 -1.49 2.36 52.18
CA SER A 189 -2.60 2.62 53.11
C SER A 189 -3.96 2.75 52.41
N THR A 190 -3.97 3.00 51.10
CA THR A 190 -5.18 3.15 50.29
C THR A 190 -5.54 1.88 49.52
N SER A 191 -4.67 0.86 49.49
CA SER A 191 -4.90 -0.36 48.71
C SER A 191 -5.86 -1.34 49.38
N THR A 192 -5.93 -1.33 50.71
CA THR A 192 -6.79 -2.23 51.49
C THR A 192 -7.11 -1.64 52.86
N SER A 193 -8.25 -2.02 53.44
CA SER A 193 -8.63 -1.70 54.82
C SER A 193 -7.93 -2.62 55.85
N ASP A 194 -7.31 -3.71 55.39
CA ASP A 194 -6.56 -4.67 56.20
C ASP A 194 -5.10 -4.19 56.38
N VAL A 195 -4.74 -3.77 57.60
CA VAL A 195 -3.41 -3.21 57.93
C VAL A 195 -2.30 -4.25 57.81
N GLY A 196 -2.59 -5.52 58.11
CA GLY A 196 -1.68 -6.64 58.00
C GLY A 196 -1.32 -6.91 56.54
N GLN A 197 -2.32 -6.94 55.66
CA GLN A 197 -2.11 -7.08 54.23
C GLN A 197 -1.41 -5.86 53.63
N ALA A 198 -1.83 -4.63 54.00
CA ALA A 198 -1.16 -3.40 53.58
C ALA A 198 0.33 -3.38 53.99
N TRP A 199 0.64 -3.93 55.18
CA TRP A 199 2.02 -4.07 55.65
C TRP A 199 2.82 -5.10 54.85
N LEU A 200 2.24 -6.25 54.53
CA LEU A 200 2.90 -7.27 53.70
C LEU A 200 3.21 -6.71 52.30
N ASP A 201 2.23 -6.05 51.68
CA ASP A 201 2.38 -5.43 50.36
C ASP A 201 3.43 -4.31 50.39
N LEU A 202 3.41 -3.45 51.42
CA LEU A 202 4.43 -2.42 51.62
C LEU A 202 5.81 -3.03 51.81
N ASN A 203 5.93 -4.10 52.63
CA ASN A 203 7.22 -4.71 52.91
C ASN A 203 7.83 -5.35 51.65
N GLU A 204 7.03 -6.04 50.84
CA GLU A 204 7.49 -6.52 49.52
C GLU A 204 7.90 -5.34 48.63
N ALA A 205 7.12 -4.26 48.59
CA ALA A 205 7.47 -3.06 47.81
C ALA A 205 8.79 -2.40 48.28
N VAL A 206 9.06 -2.41 49.59
CA VAL A 206 10.32 -1.93 50.17
C VAL A 206 11.50 -2.78 49.70
N GLU A 207 11.39 -4.11 49.75
CA GLU A 207 12.44 -4.99 49.24
C GLU A 207 12.70 -4.76 47.76
N ARG A 208 11.64 -4.55 46.96
CA ARG A 208 11.78 -4.22 45.53
C ARG A 208 12.44 -2.88 45.29
N ALA A 209 12.08 -1.85 46.05
CA ALA A 209 12.69 -0.53 45.90
C ALA A 209 14.20 -0.56 46.21
N ILE A 210 14.60 -1.28 47.27
CA ILE A 210 16.02 -1.50 47.59
C ILE A 210 16.71 -2.28 46.49
N GLN A 211 16.08 -3.34 45.97
CA GLN A 211 16.65 -4.16 44.90
C GLN A 211 16.89 -3.35 43.63
N ILE A 212 15.93 -2.52 43.20
CA ILE A 212 16.04 -1.69 42.00
C ILE A 212 17.14 -0.63 42.16
N GLN A 213 17.26 -0.06 43.34
CA GLN A 213 18.25 0.99 43.62
C GLN A 213 19.68 0.43 43.72
N ASN A 214 19.82 -0.81 44.19
CA ASN A 214 21.10 -1.50 44.34
C ASN A 214 21.49 -2.34 43.12
N SER A 215 20.57 -2.59 42.18
CA SER A 215 20.89 -3.31 40.96
C SER A 215 21.75 -2.41 40.06
N ASP A 216 22.87 -2.94 39.58
CA ASP A 216 23.58 -2.35 38.46
C ASP A 216 22.59 -2.25 37.30
N HIS A 217 22.25 -1.04 36.88
CA HIS A 217 21.57 -0.84 35.61
C HIS A 217 22.44 -1.49 34.53
N PRO A 218 21.85 -2.10 33.48
CA PRO A 218 22.66 -2.62 32.39
C PRO A 218 23.64 -1.53 31.97
N ASP A 219 24.93 -1.87 31.85
CA ASP A 219 25.99 -0.94 31.42
C ASP A 219 25.70 -0.50 29.98
N PHE A 220 24.77 0.44 29.85
CA PHE A 220 24.58 1.21 28.65
C PHE A 220 25.71 2.22 28.65
N ASP A 221 26.60 2.12 27.66
CA ASP A 221 27.64 3.14 27.41
C ASP A 221 26.99 4.54 27.49
N ASP A 222 27.71 5.55 27.96
CA ASP A 222 27.20 6.92 28.05
C ASP A 222 26.69 7.44 26.68
N ASN A 223 27.13 6.80 25.58
CA ASN A 223 26.68 7.03 24.21
C ASN A 223 25.44 6.25 23.76
N HIS A 224 24.81 5.44 24.62
CA HIS A 224 23.60 4.70 24.29
C HIS A 224 22.40 5.64 24.18
N SER A 225 21.59 5.45 23.14
CA SER A 225 20.34 6.17 22.96
C SER A 225 19.40 5.90 24.15
N GLY A 226 18.95 6.93 24.86
CA GLY A 226 18.13 6.76 26.06
C GLY A 226 18.90 6.82 27.39
N SER A 227 20.22 7.07 27.41
CA SER A 227 20.99 7.10 28.66
C SER A 227 20.56 8.23 29.61
N ASP A 228 20.14 9.38 29.07
CA ASP A 228 19.65 10.51 29.86
C ASP A 228 18.28 10.22 30.49
N GLU A 229 17.38 9.57 29.76
CA GLU A 229 16.08 9.08 30.22
C GLU A 229 16.27 8.06 31.35
N LEU A 230 17.20 7.11 31.21
CA LEU A 230 17.53 6.14 32.26
C LEU A 230 18.10 6.80 33.53
N LYS A 231 18.96 7.82 33.37
CA LYS A 231 19.46 8.63 34.49
C LYS A 231 18.31 9.36 35.21
N ARG A 232 17.34 9.92 34.48
CA ARG A 232 16.13 10.54 35.06
C ARG A 232 15.22 9.49 35.73
N ALA A 233 15.06 8.32 35.14
CA ALA A 233 14.27 7.22 35.71
C ALA A 233 14.83 6.75 37.06
N SER A 234 16.15 6.60 37.15
CA SER A 234 16.85 6.25 38.41
C SER A 234 16.63 7.33 39.48
N LYS A 235 16.75 8.61 39.10
CA LYS A 235 16.45 9.74 39.99
C LYS A 235 14.99 9.72 40.49
N TYR A 236 14.02 9.57 39.61
CA TYR A 236 12.61 9.51 40.00
C TYR A 236 12.29 8.28 40.86
N THR A 237 12.98 7.17 40.67
CA THR A 237 12.87 5.98 41.52
C THR A 237 13.32 6.28 42.95
N ALA A 238 14.45 6.97 43.13
CA ALA A 238 14.93 7.40 44.45
C ALA A 238 14.00 8.43 45.13
N GLU A 239 13.31 9.26 44.34
CA GLU A 239 12.30 10.24 44.78
C GLU A 239 10.91 9.61 45.04
N GLY A 240 10.70 8.31 44.78
CA GLY A 240 9.40 7.65 44.95
C GLY A 240 8.37 8.01 43.87
N ARG A 241 8.81 8.68 42.81
CA ARG A 241 8.03 9.12 41.65
C ARG A 241 7.95 8.02 40.59
N TYR A 242 7.51 6.83 41.01
CA TYR A 242 7.55 5.62 40.17
C TYR A 242 6.79 5.73 38.84
N GLY A 243 5.70 6.52 38.77
CA GLY A 243 4.98 6.72 37.51
C GLY A 243 5.80 7.46 36.45
N GLU A 244 6.59 8.46 36.86
CA GLU A 244 7.48 9.19 35.96
C GLU A 244 8.72 8.37 35.62
N ALA A 245 9.25 7.59 36.57
CA ALA A 245 10.32 6.63 36.29
C ALA A 245 9.89 5.59 35.22
N ILE A 246 8.68 5.03 35.34
CA ILE A 246 8.12 4.11 34.34
C ILE A 246 7.94 4.81 32.99
N SER A 247 7.47 6.07 32.99
CA SER A 247 7.31 6.84 31.74
C SER A 247 8.64 7.05 31.01
N GLU A 248 9.73 7.36 31.73
CA GLU A 248 11.07 7.49 31.14
C GLU A 248 11.56 6.15 30.58
N ILE A 249 11.35 5.03 31.30
CA ILE A 249 11.72 3.69 30.81
C ILE A 249 10.91 3.31 29.55
N LEU A 250 9.61 3.59 29.52
CA LEU A 250 8.78 3.37 28.33
C LEU A 250 9.24 4.23 27.15
N ALA A 251 9.72 5.45 27.39
CA ALA A 251 10.29 6.30 26.36
C ALA A 251 11.56 5.67 25.75
N VAL A 252 12.44 5.09 26.58
CA VAL A 252 13.63 4.37 26.11
C VAL A 252 13.26 3.12 25.31
N LEU A 253 12.27 2.36 25.77
CA LEU A 253 11.80 1.16 25.05
C LEU A 253 11.27 1.52 23.66
N ASN A 254 10.46 2.58 23.55
CA ASN A 254 9.96 3.06 22.26
C ASN A 254 11.11 3.55 21.37
N LEU A 255 12.07 4.29 21.93
CA LEU A 255 13.24 4.78 21.18
C LEU A 255 14.09 3.63 20.62
N GLU A 256 14.33 2.58 21.40
CA GLU A 256 15.06 1.39 20.96
C GLU A 256 14.29 0.61 19.88
N GLU A 257 12.96 0.51 20.01
CA GLU A 257 12.10 -0.07 18.98
C GLU A 257 12.16 0.73 17.67
N ASP A 258 12.10 2.06 17.74
CA ASP A 258 12.21 2.96 16.59
C ASP A 258 13.58 2.82 15.91
N LEU A 259 14.67 2.84 16.68
CA LEU A 259 16.04 2.67 16.15
C LEU A 259 16.25 1.29 15.52
N HIS A 260 15.67 0.24 16.12
CA HIS A 260 15.70 -1.10 15.54
C HIS A 260 14.96 -1.14 14.20
N ASN A 261 13.77 -0.54 14.15
CA ASN A 261 12.95 -0.43 12.95
C ASN A 261 13.67 0.36 11.84
N GLU A 262 14.30 1.48 12.16
CA GLU A 262 15.11 2.26 11.21
C GLU A 262 16.28 1.45 10.63
N ARG A 263 17.05 0.75 11.48
CA ARG A 263 18.15 -0.11 11.02
C ARG A 263 17.65 -1.23 10.12
N LYS A 264 16.51 -1.84 10.47
CA LYS A 264 15.87 -2.89 9.67
C LYS A 264 15.43 -2.35 8.31
N ILE A 265 14.84 -1.16 8.25
CA ILE A 265 14.47 -0.47 7.01
C ILE A 265 15.71 -0.24 6.12
N GLN A 266 16.81 0.27 6.68
CA GLN A 266 18.06 0.50 5.91
C GLN A 266 18.63 -0.80 5.32
N LEU A 267 18.57 -1.90 6.07
CA LEU A 267 18.99 -3.21 5.58
C LEU A 267 18.08 -3.73 4.46
N LEU A 268 16.76 -3.50 4.57
CA LEU A 268 15.79 -3.87 3.55
C LEU A 268 15.96 -3.03 2.28
N ASP A 269 16.18 -1.72 2.38
CA ASP A 269 16.49 -0.85 1.24
C ASP A 269 17.71 -1.37 0.49
N ARG A 270 18.76 -1.75 1.22
CA ARG A 270 19.96 -2.34 0.63
C ARG A 270 19.67 -3.68 -0.06
N ALA A 271 18.81 -4.52 0.52
CA ALA A 271 18.40 -5.79 -0.07
C ALA A 271 17.53 -5.60 -1.33
N ILE A 272 16.68 -4.58 -1.36
CA ILE A 272 15.87 -4.20 -2.55
C ILE A 272 16.79 -3.76 -3.68
N ASP A 273 17.81 -2.93 -3.39
CA ASP A 273 18.79 -2.51 -4.39
C ASP A 273 19.60 -3.68 -4.94
N LEU A 274 20.07 -4.58 -4.07
CA LEU A 274 20.77 -5.80 -4.50
C LEU A 274 19.85 -6.71 -5.33
N SER A 275 18.57 -6.84 -4.96
CA SER A 275 17.59 -7.60 -5.73
C SER A 275 17.35 -6.98 -7.12
N ARG A 276 17.45 -5.64 -7.24
CA ARG A 276 17.41 -4.96 -8.54
C ARG A 276 18.64 -5.27 -9.39
N LEU A 277 19.83 -5.26 -8.79
CA LEU A 277 21.08 -5.58 -9.47
C LEU A 277 21.15 -7.05 -9.93
N ASP A 278 20.62 -7.98 -9.12
CA ASP A 278 20.54 -9.42 -9.44
C ASP A 278 19.27 -9.79 -10.25
N TYR A 279 18.44 -8.81 -10.61
CA TYR A 279 17.20 -8.98 -11.37
C TYR A 279 16.18 -9.97 -10.75
N GLN A 280 15.99 -9.89 -9.43
CA GLN A 280 15.06 -10.68 -8.62
C GLN A 280 13.84 -9.84 -8.15
N PRO A 281 12.86 -9.54 -9.02
CA PRO A 281 11.73 -8.67 -8.65
C PRO A 281 10.81 -9.28 -7.59
N LYS A 282 10.71 -10.61 -7.50
CA LYS A 282 9.93 -11.28 -6.44
C LYS A 282 10.53 -11.05 -5.06
N LEU A 283 11.86 -11.13 -4.93
CA LEU A 283 12.55 -10.83 -3.67
C LEU A 283 12.42 -9.35 -3.32
N ALA A 284 12.56 -8.45 -4.29
CA ALA A 284 12.33 -7.02 -4.07
C ALA A 284 10.90 -6.75 -3.56
N ALA A 285 9.87 -7.33 -4.17
CA ALA A 285 8.49 -7.22 -3.69
C ALA A 285 8.32 -7.73 -2.26
N LYS A 286 8.91 -8.89 -1.93
CA LYS A 286 8.89 -9.45 -0.58
C LYS A 286 9.53 -8.51 0.45
N TYR A 287 10.69 -7.93 0.13
CA TYR A 287 11.37 -6.99 1.02
C TYR A 287 10.59 -5.67 1.18
N LEU A 288 9.97 -5.18 0.11
CA LEU A 288 9.09 -4.01 0.14
C LEU A 288 7.87 -4.23 1.04
N VAL A 289 7.21 -5.39 0.95
CA VAL A 289 6.10 -5.76 1.85
C VAL A 289 6.60 -5.87 3.29
N THR A 290 7.76 -6.49 3.51
CA THR A 290 8.37 -6.61 4.85
C THR A 290 8.74 -5.25 5.44
N GLN A 291 9.18 -4.30 4.61
CA GLN A 291 9.46 -2.93 5.03
C GLN A 291 8.17 -2.20 5.38
N LEU A 292 7.12 -2.40 4.59
CA LEU A 292 5.83 -1.76 4.80
C LEU A 292 5.13 -2.22 6.08
N THR A 293 5.31 -3.47 6.49
CA THR A 293 4.72 -4.00 7.74
C THR A 293 5.39 -3.47 8.99
N ILE A 294 6.58 -2.87 8.91
CA ILE A 294 7.25 -2.23 10.05
C ILE A 294 6.46 -0.97 10.44
N GLY A 295 5.84 -0.97 11.61
CA GLY A 295 5.06 0.16 12.12
C GLY A 295 3.73 0.40 11.39
N CYS A 296 3.25 -0.55 10.58
CA CYS A 296 1.94 -0.48 9.96
C CYS A 296 0.95 -1.45 10.62
N PRO A 297 -0.13 -0.96 11.23
CA PRO A 297 -1.23 -1.81 11.70
C PRO A 297 -1.84 -2.62 10.54
N GLU A 298 -2.30 -3.84 10.83
CA GLU A 298 -2.94 -4.72 9.83
C GLU A 298 -4.12 -4.08 9.09
N PRO A 299 -5.02 -3.29 9.73
CA PRO A 299 -6.15 -2.66 9.04
C PRO A 299 -5.74 -1.70 7.90
N ASP A 300 -4.58 -1.07 8.02
CA ASP A 300 -4.09 -0.09 7.03
C ASP A 300 -3.18 -0.73 5.97
N LEU A 301 -2.79 -1.99 6.16
CA LEU A 301 -1.76 -2.64 5.35
C LEU A 301 -2.18 -2.75 3.88
N PHE A 302 -3.45 -3.07 3.61
CA PHE A 302 -3.97 -3.21 2.25
C PHE A 302 -3.89 -1.89 1.47
N GLU A 303 -4.36 -0.79 2.06
CA GLU A 303 -4.36 0.54 1.43
C GLU A 303 -2.94 1.07 1.18
N LYS A 304 -2.04 0.85 2.15
CA LYS A 304 -0.64 1.21 1.96
C LYS A 304 0.05 0.35 0.91
N LEU A 305 -0.28 -0.94 0.84
CA LEU A 305 0.26 -1.85 -0.18
C LEU A 305 -0.27 -1.48 -1.58
N HIS A 306 -1.54 -1.09 -1.69
CA HIS A 306 -2.11 -0.57 -2.93
C HIS A 306 -1.39 0.72 -3.39
N THR A 307 -1.10 1.63 -2.46
CA THR A 307 -0.32 2.85 -2.74
C THR A 307 1.09 2.52 -3.22
N LEU A 308 1.78 1.62 -2.53
CA LEU A 308 3.12 1.16 -2.91
C LEU A 308 3.11 0.49 -4.30
N TRP A 309 2.15 -0.39 -4.55
CA TRP A 309 1.95 -1.01 -5.85
C TRP A 309 1.80 0.05 -6.94
N ARG A 310 0.96 1.07 -6.71
CA ARG A 310 0.70 2.15 -7.67
C ARG A 310 1.97 2.90 -8.06
N ASP A 311 2.85 3.18 -7.11
CA ASP A 311 4.13 3.87 -7.38
C ASP A 311 5.06 3.03 -8.27
N TRP A 312 5.17 1.74 -7.97
CA TRP A 312 5.98 0.81 -8.77
C TRP A 312 5.37 0.57 -10.15
N TRP A 313 4.04 0.44 -10.23
CA TRP A 313 3.32 0.30 -11.49
C TRP A 313 3.46 1.54 -12.37
N LEU A 314 3.28 2.75 -11.83
CA LEU A 314 3.43 4.02 -12.57
C LEU A 314 4.86 4.21 -13.06
N ARG A 315 5.87 3.99 -12.21
CA ARG A 315 7.28 4.04 -12.64
C ARG A 315 7.58 3.01 -13.72
N GLY A 316 7.12 1.77 -13.50
CA GLY A 316 7.20 0.70 -14.48
C GLY A 316 6.60 1.09 -15.82
N ARG A 317 5.36 1.59 -15.83
CA ARG A 317 4.54 1.96 -17.01
C ARG A 317 5.06 3.19 -17.75
N ASP A 318 5.42 4.25 -17.04
CA ASP A 318 5.74 5.54 -17.68
C ASP A 318 7.21 5.60 -18.12
N LYS A 319 8.13 5.02 -17.34
CA LYS A 319 9.57 5.00 -17.65
C LYS A 319 10.02 3.80 -18.47
N GLY A 320 9.14 2.84 -18.78
CA GLY A 320 9.54 1.65 -19.53
C GLY A 320 10.29 0.59 -18.71
N LEU A 321 10.27 0.66 -17.37
CA LEU A 321 11.10 -0.19 -16.50
C LEU A 321 10.47 -1.58 -16.29
N ASN A 322 10.98 -2.59 -16.99
CA ASN A 322 10.48 -3.97 -16.88
C ASN A 322 10.64 -4.57 -15.48
N PHE A 323 11.73 -4.26 -14.77
CA PHE A 323 11.92 -4.71 -13.39
C PHE A 323 10.81 -4.20 -12.49
N ASP A 324 10.52 -2.90 -12.54
CA ASP A 324 9.50 -2.26 -11.70
C ASP A 324 8.09 -2.78 -12.01
N THR A 325 7.77 -3.03 -13.29
CA THR A 325 6.49 -3.66 -13.64
C THR A 325 6.38 -5.09 -13.09
N ARG A 326 7.47 -5.87 -13.06
CA ARG A 326 7.47 -7.21 -12.46
C ARG A 326 7.35 -7.16 -10.93
N VAL A 327 7.96 -6.17 -10.28
CA VAL A 327 7.73 -5.91 -8.84
C VAL A 327 6.26 -5.60 -8.60
N ALA A 328 5.63 -4.76 -9.43
CA ALA A 328 4.21 -4.45 -9.33
C ALA A 328 3.31 -5.70 -9.50
N ILE A 329 3.65 -6.65 -10.38
CA ILE A 329 2.94 -7.94 -10.47
C ILE A 329 2.98 -8.65 -9.11
N HIS A 330 4.17 -8.81 -8.53
CA HIS A 330 4.32 -9.51 -7.26
C HIS A 330 3.68 -8.77 -6.07
N LEU A 331 3.72 -7.43 -6.04
CA LEU A 331 3.00 -6.66 -5.03
C LEU A 331 1.47 -6.84 -5.14
N ALA A 332 0.92 -6.96 -6.35
CA ALA A 332 -0.49 -7.26 -6.55
C ALA A 332 -0.86 -8.70 -6.15
N GLU A 333 0.03 -9.66 -6.38
CA GLU A 333 -0.11 -11.05 -5.90
C GLU A 333 -0.15 -11.09 -4.36
N GLU A 334 0.76 -10.40 -3.68
CA GLU A 334 0.77 -10.29 -2.21
C GLU A 334 -0.49 -9.58 -1.69
N SER A 335 -0.95 -8.51 -2.36
CA SER A 335 -2.21 -7.83 -2.03
C SER A 335 -3.43 -8.74 -2.17
N LEU A 336 -3.42 -9.63 -3.17
CA LEU A 336 -4.47 -10.62 -3.36
C LEU A 336 -4.51 -11.66 -2.24
N GLU A 337 -3.35 -12.08 -1.72
CA GLU A 337 -3.26 -13.00 -0.58
C GLU A 337 -3.75 -12.36 0.73
N LEU A 338 -3.55 -11.06 0.92
CA LEU A 338 -4.00 -10.31 2.09
C LEU A 338 -5.48 -9.90 2.06
N SER A 339 -6.13 -9.93 0.90
CA SER A 339 -7.52 -9.48 0.75
C SER A 339 -8.51 -10.31 1.60
N LEU A 340 -9.24 -9.64 2.49
CA LEU A 340 -10.24 -10.28 3.36
C LEU A 340 -11.68 -10.19 2.80
N GLU A 341 -11.96 -9.13 2.03
CA GLU A 341 -13.28 -8.80 1.50
C GLU A 341 -13.35 -8.85 -0.03
N GLY A 342 -14.56 -8.98 -0.58
CA GLY A 342 -14.78 -9.03 -2.04
C GLY A 342 -14.28 -7.79 -2.79
N GLU A 343 -14.41 -6.59 -2.19
CA GLU A 343 -13.98 -5.33 -2.81
C GLU A 343 -12.45 -5.18 -2.84
N GLN A 344 -11.78 -5.49 -1.72
CA GLN A 344 -10.31 -5.54 -1.66
C GLN A 344 -9.75 -6.58 -2.65
N ARG A 345 -10.38 -7.76 -2.70
CA ARG A 345 -10.00 -8.82 -3.65
C ARG A 345 -10.19 -8.35 -5.09
N ALA A 346 -11.28 -7.65 -5.40
CA ALA A 346 -11.51 -7.07 -6.71
C ALA A 346 -10.44 -6.03 -7.07
N SER A 347 -10.00 -5.21 -6.11
CA SER A 347 -8.96 -4.19 -6.32
C SER A 347 -7.61 -4.84 -6.62
N ALA A 348 -7.19 -5.81 -5.80
CA ALA A 348 -5.96 -6.57 -6.03
C ALA A 348 -5.95 -7.32 -7.38
N LEU A 349 -7.08 -7.91 -7.78
CA LEU A 349 -7.22 -8.56 -9.09
C LEU A 349 -7.12 -7.56 -10.25
N ARG A 350 -7.69 -6.37 -10.10
CA ARG A 350 -7.59 -5.29 -11.08
C ARG A 350 -6.14 -4.78 -11.19
N ASP A 351 -5.47 -4.60 -10.07
CA ASP A 351 -4.06 -4.20 -10.01
C ASP A 351 -3.14 -5.24 -10.67
N LEU A 352 -3.39 -6.52 -10.42
CA LEU A 352 -2.70 -7.63 -11.08
C LEU A 352 -2.93 -7.58 -12.59
N GLY A 353 -4.18 -7.40 -13.03
CA GLY A 353 -4.53 -7.24 -14.44
C GLY A 353 -3.78 -6.06 -15.08
N ASN A 354 -3.73 -4.91 -14.40
CA ASN A 354 -3.03 -3.71 -14.86
C ASN A 354 -1.53 -3.91 -15.01
N ALA A 355 -0.90 -4.63 -14.09
CA ALA A 355 0.53 -4.92 -14.15
C ALA A 355 0.86 -5.94 -15.25
N LEU A 356 0.06 -7.01 -15.38
CA LEU A 356 0.18 -8.01 -16.43
C LEU A 356 -0.03 -7.40 -17.83
N TYR A 357 -1.04 -6.54 -17.98
CA TYR A 357 -1.33 -5.83 -19.22
C TYR A 357 -0.14 -5.01 -19.70
N VAL A 358 0.52 -4.25 -18.82
CA VAL A 358 1.70 -3.44 -19.20
C VAL A 358 2.85 -4.30 -19.71
N VAL A 359 3.12 -5.46 -19.09
CA VAL A 359 4.15 -6.40 -19.58
C VAL A 359 3.74 -7.02 -20.91
N GLY A 360 2.47 -7.44 -20.99
CA GLY A 360 1.88 -8.06 -22.18
C GLY A 360 1.91 -7.14 -23.39
N ASP A 361 1.40 -5.91 -23.27
CA ASP A 361 1.33 -4.95 -24.37
C ASP A 361 2.71 -4.51 -24.88
N ARG A 362 3.69 -4.32 -23.99
CA ARG A 362 5.05 -3.92 -24.41
C ARG A 362 5.73 -4.98 -25.26
N LYS A 363 5.65 -6.23 -24.82
CA LYS A 363 6.27 -7.36 -25.51
C LYS A 363 5.36 -7.96 -26.58
N LYS A 364 4.14 -7.44 -26.74
CA LYS A 364 3.08 -8.02 -27.56
C LYS A 364 2.86 -9.51 -27.26
N ASN A 365 2.98 -9.87 -25.98
CA ASN A 365 2.85 -11.24 -25.50
C ASN A 365 1.37 -11.56 -25.25
N VAL A 366 0.78 -12.34 -26.17
CA VAL A 366 -0.62 -12.77 -26.12
C VAL A 366 -0.98 -13.43 -24.80
N GLY A 367 -0.16 -14.37 -24.32
CA GLY A 367 -0.46 -15.11 -23.08
C GLY A 367 -0.50 -14.24 -21.82
N GLN A 368 0.31 -13.17 -21.76
CA GLN A 368 0.25 -12.21 -20.64
C GLN A 368 -0.98 -11.30 -20.74
N ILE A 369 -1.39 -10.91 -21.95
CA ILE A 369 -2.62 -10.13 -22.15
C ILE A 369 -3.85 -10.97 -21.81
N GLU A 370 -3.86 -12.26 -22.16
CA GLU A 370 -4.92 -13.20 -21.78
C GLU A 370 -5.03 -13.35 -20.25
N LYS A 371 -3.90 -13.47 -19.54
CA LYS A 371 -3.89 -13.46 -18.06
C LYS A 371 -4.41 -12.16 -17.45
N ALA A 372 -4.13 -11.01 -18.09
CA ALA A 372 -4.67 -9.73 -17.66
C ALA A 372 -6.20 -9.71 -17.82
N ILE A 373 -6.72 -10.17 -18.97
CA ILE A 373 -8.16 -10.32 -19.24
C ILE A 373 -8.83 -11.21 -18.20
N ASP A 374 -8.22 -12.35 -17.87
CA ASP A 374 -8.74 -13.27 -16.86
C ASP A 374 -8.77 -12.61 -15.46
N SER A 375 -7.75 -11.83 -15.12
CA SER A 375 -7.69 -11.07 -13.85
C SER A 375 -8.78 -10.00 -13.77
N TYR A 376 -9.03 -9.26 -14.85
CA TYR A 376 -10.14 -8.29 -14.88
C TYR A 376 -11.50 -8.94 -14.80
N ARG A 377 -11.72 -10.06 -15.51
CA ARG A 377 -12.97 -10.84 -15.41
C ARG A 377 -13.17 -11.38 -13.99
N ALA A 378 -12.11 -11.87 -13.36
CA ALA A 378 -12.15 -12.30 -11.96
C ALA A 378 -12.48 -11.13 -11.02
N SER A 379 -11.91 -9.94 -11.24
CA SER A 379 -12.22 -8.72 -10.50
C SER A 379 -13.71 -8.36 -10.63
N LEU A 380 -14.25 -8.34 -11.86
CA LEU A 380 -15.68 -8.07 -12.11
C LEU A 380 -16.61 -9.06 -11.42
N ASN A 381 -16.23 -10.33 -11.31
CA ASN A 381 -17.01 -11.35 -10.61
C ASN A 381 -17.08 -11.15 -9.09
N GLN A 382 -16.11 -10.43 -8.50
CA GLN A 382 -16.14 -10.08 -7.08
C GLN A 382 -16.97 -8.82 -6.80
N LEU A 383 -17.25 -8.01 -7.82
CA LEU A 383 -17.95 -6.73 -7.70
C LEU A 383 -19.44 -6.93 -7.98
N SER A 384 -20.30 -6.51 -7.04
CA SER A 384 -21.72 -6.35 -7.33
C SER A 384 -21.91 -5.07 -8.17
N LYS A 385 -22.78 -5.11 -9.21
CA LYS A 385 -23.11 -3.94 -10.02
C LYS A 385 -23.69 -2.77 -9.20
N HIS A 386 -24.27 -3.06 -8.03
CA HIS A 386 -24.97 -2.09 -7.19
C HIS A 386 -24.06 -1.38 -6.17
N ASP A 387 -23.09 -2.09 -5.59
CA ASP A 387 -22.36 -1.60 -4.40
C ASP A 387 -21.01 -0.95 -4.75
N ALA A 388 -20.36 -1.36 -5.86
CA ALA A 388 -19.00 -0.93 -6.21
C ALA A 388 -18.89 -0.31 -7.61
N GLY A 389 -19.90 0.43 -8.05
CA GLY A 389 -20.05 0.76 -9.48
C GLY A 389 -18.97 1.68 -10.10
N LEU A 390 -18.08 2.34 -9.34
CA LEU A 390 -16.96 3.09 -9.95
C LEU A 390 -15.84 2.11 -10.30
N GLN A 391 -15.45 1.29 -9.33
CA GLN A 391 -14.45 0.25 -9.54
C GLN A 391 -14.89 -0.73 -10.62
N TYR A 392 -16.18 -1.12 -10.63
CA TYR A 392 -16.76 -1.94 -11.69
C TYR A 392 -16.59 -1.29 -13.07
N ALA A 393 -16.97 -0.02 -13.24
CA ALA A 393 -16.80 0.70 -14.51
C ALA A 393 -15.32 0.82 -14.92
N LEU A 394 -14.41 1.13 -13.98
CA LEU A 394 -12.98 1.21 -14.25
C LEU A 394 -12.39 -0.15 -14.67
N THR A 395 -12.77 -1.24 -14.00
CA THR A 395 -12.34 -2.60 -14.40
C THR A 395 -12.84 -2.96 -15.80
N ARG A 396 -14.05 -2.54 -16.19
CA ARG A 396 -14.55 -2.74 -17.56
C ARG A 396 -13.75 -1.95 -18.60
N VAL A 397 -13.35 -0.72 -18.27
CA VAL A 397 -12.46 0.09 -19.14
C VAL A 397 -11.09 -0.60 -19.31
N ASP A 398 -10.52 -1.11 -18.22
CA ASP A 398 -9.22 -1.80 -18.24
C ASP A 398 -9.31 -3.14 -19.01
N LEU A 399 -10.41 -3.89 -18.84
CA LEU A 399 -10.73 -5.08 -19.64
C LEU A 399 -10.85 -4.74 -21.14
N GLY A 400 -11.58 -3.66 -21.46
CA GLY A 400 -11.72 -3.17 -22.83
C GLY A 400 -10.38 -2.84 -23.47
N ALA A 401 -9.45 -2.21 -22.74
CA ALA A 401 -8.10 -1.93 -23.23
C ALA A 401 -7.29 -3.22 -23.53
N ALA A 402 -7.38 -4.22 -22.65
CA ALA A 402 -6.70 -5.49 -22.86
C ALA A 402 -7.27 -6.28 -24.04
N LEU A 403 -8.60 -6.32 -24.18
CA LEU A 403 -9.28 -6.91 -25.33
C LEU A 403 -8.92 -6.21 -26.65
N GLN A 404 -8.82 -4.87 -26.64
CA GLN A 404 -8.37 -4.11 -27.79
C GLN A 404 -6.96 -4.53 -28.22
N SER A 405 -6.03 -4.62 -27.27
CA SER A 405 -4.64 -4.98 -27.55
C SER A 405 -4.52 -6.43 -28.05
N LEU A 406 -5.30 -7.36 -27.49
CA LEU A 406 -5.38 -8.73 -27.97
C LEU A 406 -5.95 -8.81 -29.39
N GLY A 407 -7.06 -8.10 -29.65
CA GLY A 407 -7.70 -8.06 -30.97
C GLY A 407 -6.77 -7.49 -32.04
N ALA A 408 -6.04 -6.41 -31.73
CA ALA A 408 -5.06 -5.83 -32.64
C ALA A 408 -3.94 -6.82 -33.02
N LEU A 409 -3.55 -7.72 -32.11
CA LEU A 409 -2.53 -8.74 -32.36
C LEU A 409 -3.04 -9.92 -33.20
N LYS A 410 -4.32 -10.28 -33.06
CA LYS A 410 -4.94 -11.38 -33.80
C LYS A 410 -5.48 -10.97 -35.19
N PHE A 411 -5.35 -9.70 -35.56
CA PHE A 411 -5.77 -9.16 -36.86
C PHE A 411 -7.23 -9.51 -37.18
N LEU A 412 -7.53 -10.20 -38.30
CA LEU A 412 -8.91 -10.56 -38.67
C LEU A 412 -9.59 -11.47 -37.63
N ASP A 413 -8.88 -12.44 -37.07
CA ASP A 413 -9.39 -13.30 -35.99
C ASP A 413 -9.58 -12.52 -34.67
N GLY A 414 -9.02 -11.31 -34.60
CA GLY A 414 -9.10 -10.39 -33.49
C GLY A 414 -10.37 -9.55 -33.44
N ILE A 415 -11.15 -9.49 -34.53
CA ILE A 415 -12.33 -8.61 -34.62
C ILE A 415 -13.35 -8.86 -33.49
N PRO A 416 -13.71 -10.10 -33.11
CA PRO A 416 -14.63 -10.33 -32.00
C PRO A 416 -14.14 -9.75 -30.67
N TYR A 417 -12.82 -9.80 -30.40
CA TYR A 417 -12.24 -9.18 -29.20
C TYR A 417 -12.30 -7.65 -29.26
N LEU A 418 -12.18 -7.05 -30.45
CA LEU A 418 -12.34 -5.61 -30.63
C LEU A 418 -13.80 -5.18 -30.46
N GLU A 419 -14.76 -5.99 -30.89
CA GLU A 419 -16.19 -5.75 -30.67
C GLU A 419 -16.52 -5.86 -29.17
N ASP A 420 -16.01 -6.88 -28.48
CA ASP A 420 -16.13 -7.00 -27.01
C ASP A 420 -15.49 -5.80 -26.30
N SER A 421 -14.33 -5.32 -26.77
CA SER A 421 -13.68 -4.12 -26.24
C SER A 421 -14.56 -2.86 -26.35
N ILE A 422 -15.20 -2.66 -27.51
CA ILE A 422 -16.15 -1.56 -27.74
C ILE A 422 -17.33 -1.70 -26.79
N LEU A 423 -17.93 -2.89 -26.69
CA LEU A 423 -19.07 -3.18 -25.83
C LEU A 423 -18.78 -2.89 -24.34
N GLU A 424 -17.63 -3.36 -23.84
CA GLU A 424 -17.25 -3.14 -22.44
C GLU A 424 -16.99 -1.66 -22.14
N THR A 425 -16.33 -0.96 -23.07
CA THR A 425 -16.01 0.46 -22.90
C THR A 425 -17.26 1.35 -23.00
N GLU A 426 -18.17 1.08 -23.94
CA GLU A 426 -19.44 1.83 -24.06
C GLU A 426 -20.35 1.62 -22.86
N GLY A 427 -20.40 0.40 -22.32
CA GLY A 427 -21.11 0.13 -21.09
C GLY A 427 -20.53 0.88 -19.90
N ALA A 428 -19.20 0.90 -19.76
CA ALA A 428 -18.52 1.65 -18.71
C ALA A 428 -18.70 3.18 -18.85
N LEU A 429 -18.69 3.71 -20.08
CA LEU A 429 -18.89 5.14 -20.35
C LEU A 429 -20.23 5.64 -19.82
N SER A 430 -21.28 4.83 -19.92
CA SER A 430 -22.60 5.16 -19.39
C SER A 430 -22.59 5.29 -17.87
N GLU A 431 -21.91 4.36 -17.18
CA GLU A 431 -21.76 4.36 -15.72
C GLU A 431 -20.86 5.50 -15.22
N LEU A 432 -19.76 5.78 -15.93
CA LEU A 432 -18.85 6.87 -15.63
C LEU A 432 -19.49 8.23 -15.86
N ALA A 433 -20.35 8.40 -16.87
CA ALA A 433 -21.07 9.66 -17.10
C ALA A 433 -22.08 9.96 -15.98
N LEU A 434 -22.62 8.94 -15.32
CA LEU A 434 -23.48 9.11 -14.13
C LEU A 434 -22.67 9.49 -12.89
N ARG A 435 -21.37 9.21 -12.89
CA ARG A 435 -20.44 9.53 -11.80
C ARG A 435 -19.72 10.84 -12.15
N THR A 436 -19.47 11.71 -11.19
CA THR A 436 -18.74 12.96 -11.43
C THR A 436 -17.22 12.70 -11.51
N VAL A 437 -16.79 11.92 -12.51
CA VAL A 437 -15.40 11.45 -12.72
C VAL A 437 -14.95 11.75 -14.17
N PRO A 438 -14.83 13.04 -14.54
CA PRO A 438 -14.64 13.48 -15.93
C PRO A 438 -13.35 12.96 -16.56
N LEU A 439 -12.29 12.83 -15.75
CA LEU A 439 -10.98 12.40 -16.24
C LEU A 439 -10.96 10.91 -16.61
N GLU A 440 -11.66 10.08 -15.84
CA GLU A 440 -11.86 8.65 -16.07
C GLU A 440 -12.77 8.42 -17.28
N TRP A 441 -13.85 9.20 -17.40
CA TRP A 441 -14.73 9.17 -18.57
C TRP A 441 -13.96 9.48 -19.86
N ALA A 442 -13.11 10.50 -19.86
CA ALA A 442 -12.27 10.81 -21.02
C ALA A 442 -11.23 9.70 -21.31
N GLY A 443 -10.72 9.02 -20.28
CA GLY A 443 -9.90 7.82 -20.45
C GLY A 443 -10.64 6.70 -21.17
N ALA A 444 -11.89 6.45 -20.80
CA ALA A 444 -12.74 5.49 -21.47
C ALA A 444 -13.05 5.89 -22.93
N GLN A 445 -13.30 7.18 -23.21
CA GLN A 445 -13.48 7.68 -24.58
C GLN A 445 -12.22 7.45 -25.43
N ASN A 446 -11.04 7.69 -24.88
CA ASN A 446 -9.78 7.40 -25.56
C ASN A 446 -9.62 5.90 -25.86
N ASN A 447 -9.99 5.02 -24.93
CA ASN A 447 -9.92 3.57 -25.15
C ASN A 447 -10.92 3.09 -26.21
N LEU A 448 -12.14 3.66 -26.22
CA LEU A 448 -13.13 3.42 -27.26
C LEU A 448 -12.59 3.84 -28.65
N GLY A 449 -11.92 4.99 -28.71
CA GLY A 449 -11.24 5.46 -29.91
C GLY A 449 -10.18 4.47 -30.41
N ASN A 450 -9.35 3.93 -29.51
CA ASN A 450 -8.34 2.94 -29.86
C ASN A 450 -8.94 1.64 -30.41
N ALA A 451 -10.04 1.16 -29.82
CA ALA A 451 -10.73 -0.04 -30.27
C ALA A 451 -11.32 0.15 -31.68
N ARG A 452 -12.06 1.24 -31.89
CA ARG A 452 -12.62 1.60 -33.22
C ARG A 452 -11.54 1.84 -34.27
N MET A 453 -10.43 2.48 -33.89
CA MET A 453 -9.30 2.67 -34.78
C MET A 453 -8.71 1.33 -35.20
N SER A 454 -8.56 0.37 -34.29
CA SER A 454 -8.04 -0.97 -34.58
C SER A 454 -8.95 -1.72 -35.55
N VAL A 455 -10.27 -1.67 -35.34
CA VAL A 455 -11.25 -2.25 -36.28
C VAL A 455 -11.09 -1.60 -37.65
N GLY A 456 -11.12 -0.27 -37.72
CA GLY A 456 -10.98 0.47 -38.98
C GLY A 456 -9.65 0.24 -39.69
N GLN A 457 -8.57 -0.04 -38.95
CA GLN A 457 -7.28 -0.42 -39.52
C GLN A 457 -7.35 -1.81 -40.17
N ILE A 458 -7.86 -2.80 -39.45
CA ILE A 458 -7.94 -4.19 -39.92
C ILE A 458 -8.90 -4.32 -41.12
N THR A 459 -10.06 -3.65 -41.06
CA THR A 459 -11.11 -3.73 -42.10
C THR A 459 -10.97 -2.69 -43.19
N SER A 460 -10.05 -1.73 -43.04
CA SER A 460 -9.95 -0.53 -43.89
C SER A 460 -11.24 0.31 -43.92
N ASP A 461 -12.05 0.27 -42.86
CA ASP A 461 -13.29 1.04 -42.73
C ASP A 461 -13.03 2.46 -42.22
N ILE A 462 -13.17 3.44 -43.13
CA ILE A 462 -13.01 4.87 -42.84
C ILE A 462 -14.05 5.37 -41.82
N ASN A 463 -15.24 4.78 -41.75
CA ASN A 463 -16.26 5.20 -40.76
C ASN A 463 -15.85 4.84 -39.34
N GLN A 464 -15.19 3.70 -39.15
CA GLN A 464 -14.62 3.31 -37.86
C GLN A 464 -13.47 4.24 -37.45
N LEU A 465 -12.61 4.63 -38.41
CA LEU A 465 -11.54 5.60 -38.16
C LEU A 465 -12.07 7.00 -37.80
N ASN A 466 -13.13 7.46 -38.49
CA ASN A 466 -13.80 8.71 -38.13
C ASN A 466 -14.49 8.64 -36.76
N SER A 467 -15.09 7.50 -36.43
CA SER A 467 -15.70 7.25 -35.11
C SER A 467 -14.64 7.20 -34.00
N ALA A 468 -13.42 6.75 -34.30
CA ALA A 468 -12.29 6.83 -33.40
C ALA A 468 -11.86 8.28 -33.15
N ILE A 469 -11.73 9.08 -34.22
CA ILE A 469 -11.42 10.52 -34.12
C ILE A 469 -12.48 11.25 -33.29
N ALA A 470 -13.77 10.92 -33.45
CA ALA A 470 -14.83 11.49 -32.64
C ALA A 470 -14.67 11.16 -31.15
N ALA A 471 -14.35 9.90 -30.80
CA ALA A 471 -14.12 9.48 -29.42
C ALA A 471 -12.87 10.15 -28.82
N PHE A 472 -11.76 10.27 -29.55
CA PHE A 472 -10.59 11.00 -29.07
C PHE A 472 -10.88 12.49 -28.85
N ASN A 473 -11.65 13.12 -29.73
CA ASN A 473 -12.08 14.51 -29.53
C ASN A 473 -13.01 14.66 -28.32
N ALA A 474 -13.86 13.67 -28.05
CA ALA A 474 -14.65 13.64 -26.81
C ALA A 474 -13.75 13.55 -25.57
N ALA A 475 -12.69 12.74 -25.60
CA ALA A 475 -11.71 12.72 -24.50
C ALA A 475 -11.04 14.10 -24.28
N LEU A 476 -10.76 14.84 -25.36
CA LEU A 476 -10.16 16.18 -25.31
C LEU A 476 -11.06 17.27 -24.70
N THR A 477 -12.35 17.01 -24.46
CA THR A 477 -13.22 17.98 -23.74
C THR A 477 -12.85 18.07 -22.27
N GLU A 478 -12.46 16.96 -21.65
CA GLU A 478 -12.04 16.90 -20.25
C GLU A 478 -10.52 16.89 -20.10
N TRP A 479 -9.81 16.23 -21.03
CA TRP A 479 -8.35 16.22 -21.05
C TRP A 479 -7.80 17.51 -21.67
N VAL A 480 -7.96 18.64 -20.98
CA VAL A 480 -7.55 19.96 -21.49
C VAL A 480 -6.03 20.13 -21.39
N ARG A 481 -5.40 20.68 -22.45
CA ARG A 481 -3.94 20.84 -22.58
C ARG A 481 -3.26 21.48 -21.36
N LYS A 482 -3.88 22.49 -20.75
CA LYS A 482 -3.31 23.23 -19.60
C LYS A 482 -3.32 22.41 -18.31
N GLU A 483 -4.34 21.58 -18.11
CA GLU A 483 -4.59 20.86 -16.86
C GLU A 483 -4.04 19.44 -16.90
N THR A 484 -4.12 18.79 -18.05
CA THR A 484 -3.69 17.40 -18.26
C THR A 484 -2.84 17.26 -19.53
N PRO A 485 -1.73 18.02 -19.66
CA PRO A 485 -0.94 18.10 -20.90
C PRO A 485 -0.53 16.73 -21.45
N ARG A 486 -0.16 15.81 -20.56
CA ARG A 486 0.23 14.43 -20.89
C ARG A 486 -0.92 13.63 -21.54
N ARG A 487 -2.12 13.70 -20.97
CA ARG A 487 -3.30 12.98 -21.46
C ARG A 487 -3.84 13.62 -22.74
N TRP A 488 -3.83 14.95 -22.81
CA TRP A 488 -4.14 15.70 -24.02
C TRP A 488 -3.21 15.30 -25.18
N ALA A 489 -1.91 15.22 -24.94
CA ALA A 489 -0.92 14.84 -25.94
C ALA A 489 -1.10 13.40 -26.44
N LEU A 490 -1.46 12.47 -25.54
CA LEU A 490 -1.82 11.09 -25.91
C LEU A 490 -3.01 11.06 -26.87
N ALA A 491 -4.10 11.78 -26.55
CA ALA A 491 -5.27 11.84 -27.42
C ALA A 491 -4.93 12.50 -28.78
N GLN A 492 -4.09 13.54 -28.81
CA GLN A 492 -3.59 14.14 -30.05
C GLN A 492 -2.75 13.15 -30.88
N ALA A 493 -1.87 12.36 -30.27
CA ALA A 493 -1.11 11.33 -30.96
C ALA A 493 -2.03 10.23 -31.54
N ASN A 494 -3.09 9.87 -30.84
CA ASN A 494 -4.08 8.90 -31.33
C ASN A 494 -4.90 9.46 -32.50
N ILE A 495 -5.32 10.73 -32.42
CA ILE A 495 -5.94 11.45 -33.55
C ILE A 495 -4.99 11.49 -34.76
N GLY A 496 -3.71 11.77 -34.52
CA GLY A 496 -2.68 11.73 -35.55
C GLY A 496 -2.58 10.35 -36.22
N SER A 497 -2.62 9.28 -35.43
CA SER A 497 -2.59 7.90 -35.93
C SER A 497 -3.82 7.56 -36.79
N ALA A 498 -5.01 7.95 -36.35
CA ALA A 498 -6.25 7.73 -37.10
C ALA A 498 -6.26 8.50 -38.43
N TRP A 499 -5.92 9.80 -38.41
CA TRP A 499 -5.76 10.60 -39.64
C TRP A 499 -4.67 10.06 -40.55
N GLY A 500 -3.58 9.53 -39.98
CA GLY A 500 -2.48 8.95 -40.74
C GLY A 500 -2.95 7.71 -41.52
N TYR A 501 -3.78 6.88 -40.89
CA TYR A 501 -4.34 5.70 -41.55
C TYR A 501 -5.41 6.05 -42.58
N ILE A 502 -6.29 7.00 -42.29
CA ILE A 502 -7.22 7.55 -43.32
C ILE A 502 -6.41 8.08 -44.50
N GLY A 503 -5.37 8.86 -44.22
CA GLY A 503 -4.45 9.36 -45.24
C GLY A 503 -3.82 8.23 -46.04
N PHE A 504 -3.39 7.13 -45.42
CA PHE A 504 -2.86 5.97 -46.12
C PHE A 504 -3.87 5.33 -47.09
N LEU A 505 -5.16 5.27 -46.73
CA LEU A 505 -6.23 4.72 -47.57
C LEU A 505 -6.67 5.68 -48.70
N GLU A 506 -6.62 6.98 -48.47
CA GLU A 506 -6.96 8.01 -49.45
C GLU A 506 -5.85 8.20 -50.50
N SER A 507 -6.17 8.74 -51.67
CA SER A 507 -5.16 9.12 -52.67
C SER A 507 -4.49 10.47 -52.39
N GLY A 508 -5.21 11.41 -51.76
CA GLY A 508 -4.73 12.76 -51.46
C GLY A 508 -3.89 12.89 -50.18
N CYS A 509 -3.33 14.07 -49.93
CA CYS A 509 -2.46 14.34 -48.77
C CYS A 509 -3.15 15.13 -47.63
N SER A 510 -4.45 15.43 -47.75
CA SER A 510 -5.20 16.25 -46.77
C SER A 510 -5.21 15.62 -45.38
N SER A 511 -5.56 14.34 -45.27
CA SER A 511 -5.58 13.59 -44.01
C SER A 511 -4.17 13.36 -43.46
N LEU A 512 -3.18 13.16 -44.33
CA LEU A 512 -1.77 13.07 -43.90
C LEU A 512 -1.27 14.38 -43.28
N ARG A 513 -1.71 15.56 -43.79
CA ARG A 513 -1.36 16.86 -43.20
C ARG A 513 -1.95 17.03 -41.80
N LYS A 514 -3.23 16.70 -41.62
CA LYS A 514 -3.87 16.69 -40.29
C LYS A 514 -3.16 15.76 -39.31
N SER A 515 -2.70 14.60 -39.79
CA SER A 515 -1.94 13.64 -39.00
C SER A 515 -0.60 14.22 -38.52
N VAL A 516 0.16 14.83 -39.43
CA VAL A 516 1.41 15.54 -39.09
C VAL A 516 1.17 16.63 -38.05
N ASP A 517 0.17 17.48 -38.25
CA ASP A 517 -0.15 18.57 -37.33
C ASP A 517 -0.47 18.05 -35.93
N ALA A 518 -1.28 16.99 -35.82
CA ALA A 518 -1.66 16.38 -34.54
C ALA A 518 -0.45 15.74 -33.82
N PHE A 519 0.43 15.04 -34.55
CA PHE A 519 1.64 14.47 -33.97
C PHE A 519 2.64 15.54 -33.52
N GLU A 520 2.88 16.57 -34.32
CA GLU A 520 3.74 17.69 -33.94
C GLU A 520 3.19 18.43 -32.73
N LEU A 521 1.87 18.53 -32.62
CA LEU A 521 1.21 19.13 -31.48
C LEU A 521 1.38 18.29 -30.20
N ALA A 522 1.23 16.96 -30.30
CA ALA A 522 1.51 16.04 -29.19
C ALA A 522 2.98 16.13 -28.74
N LEU A 523 3.92 16.16 -29.69
CA LEU A 523 5.36 16.23 -29.42
C LEU A 523 5.83 17.56 -28.79
N LYS A 524 4.99 18.59 -28.73
CA LYS A 524 5.26 19.81 -27.95
C LYS A 524 5.11 19.60 -26.45
N GLU A 525 4.27 18.64 -26.05
CA GLU A 525 4.00 18.31 -24.64
C GLU A 525 4.74 17.04 -24.19
N LEU A 526 4.98 16.10 -25.11
CA LEU A 526 5.74 14.89 -24.84
C LEU A 526 7.24 15.20 -24.81
N CYS A 527 7.89 14.98 -23.67
CA CYS A 527 9.34 15.07 -23.56
C CYS A 527 9.96 13.66 -23.44
N ARG A 528 11.16 13.51 -24.04
CA ARG A 528 11.90 12.25 -24.06
C ARG A 528 12.30 11.75 -22.67
N GLN A 529 12.56 12.66 -21.73
CA GLN A 529 13.02 12.31 -20.38
C GLN A 529 11.90 11.76 -19.48
N ASP A 530 10.69 12.33 -19.56
CA ASP A 530 9.59 11.92 -18.69
C ASP A 530 8.82 10.72 -19.27
N GLN A 531 8.69 10.65 -20.59
CA GLN A 531 7.83 9.68 -21.29
C GLN A 531 8.53 9.09 -22.53
N PRO A 532 9.71 8.47 -22.37
CA PRO A 532 10.55 8.02 -23.49
C PRO A 532 9.80 7.11 -24.48
N VAL A 533 9.02 6.16 -23.95
CA VAL A 533 8.29 5.19 -24.76
C VAL A 533 7.19 5.85 -25.61
N LEU A 534 6.36 6.70 -25.00
CA LEU A 534 5.27 7.38 -25.72
C LEU A 534 5.81 8.39 -26.73
N TRP A 535 6.85 9.12 -26.36
CA TRP A 535 7.54 10.04 -27.27
C TRP A 535 8.10 9.30 -28.50
N ALA A 536 8.80 8.18 -28.30
CA ALA A 536 9.40 7.39 -29.37
C ALA A 536 8.36 6.76 -30.30
N ARG A 537 7.26 6.20 -29.76
CA ARG A 537 6.14 5.69 -30.55
C ARG A 537 5.47 6.79 -31.39
N THR A 538 5.31 7.98 -30.81
CA THR A 538 4.77 9.15 -31.53
C THR A 538 5.69 9.57 -32.68
N LYS A 539 7.01 9.56 -32.45
CA LYS A 539 8.03 9.82 -33.49
C LYS A 539 8.02 8.77 -34.58
N GLN A 540 7.91 7.49 -34.24
CA GLN A 540 7.79 6.39 -35.20
C GLN A 540 6.55 6.60 -36.10
N SER A 541 5.38 6.86 -35.51
CA SER A 541 4.15 7.09 -36.27
C SER A 541 4.24 8.34 -37.16
N LEU A 542 4.82 9.43 -36.66
CA LEU A 542 5.10 10.62 -37.48
C LEU A 542 6.04 10.29 -38.65
N GLY A 543 7.07 9.47 -38.42
CA GLY A 543 7.97 8.98 -39.46
C GLY A 543 7.23 8.22 -40.56
N GLN A 544 6.30 7.32 -40.18
CA GLN A 544 5.49 6.55 -41.12
C GLN A 544 4.56 7.44 -41.97
N VAL A 545 3.98 8.48 -41.37
CA VAL A 545 3.12 9.43 -42.08
C VAL A 545 3.93 10.30 -43.02
N ARG A 546 5.07 10.84 -42.56
CA ARG A 546 5.99 11.63 -43.39
C ARG A 546 6.56 10.81 -44.56
N LEU A 547 6.85 9.53 -44.34
CA LEU A 547 7.26 8.59 -45.40
C LEU A 547 6.17 8.42 -46.47
N THR A 548 4.91 8.24 -46.04
CA THR A 548 3.76 8.13 -46.95
C THR A 548 3.56 9.44 -47.73
N PHE A 549 3.73 10.58 -47.06
CA PHE A 549 3.67 11.91 -47.65
C PHE A 549 4.75 12.08 -48.74
N GLY A 550 6.01 11.81 -48.41
CA GLY A 550 7.14 11.92 -49.34
C GLY A 550 7.02 10.95 -50.53
N ARG A 551 6.43 9.77 -50.34
CA ARG A 551 6.13 8.84 -51.44
C ARG A 551 5.13 9.41 -52.44
N ARG A 552 4.11 10.17 -51.98
CA ARG A 552 3.04 10.69 -52.85
C ARG A 552 3.43 11.95 -53.58
N GLU A 553 4.09 12.87 -52.88
CA GLU A 553 4.50 14.15 -53.47
C GLU A 553 5.89 14.09 -54.13
N CYS A 554 6.58 12.94 -54.02
CA CYS A 554 7.96 12.77 -54.45
C CYS A 554 8.91 13.80 -53.83
N ASP A 555 8.60 14.26 -52.61
CA ASP A 555 9.38 15.26 -51.89
C ASP A 555 10.43 14.62 -50.96
N SER A 556 11.69 14.99 -51.20
CA SER A 556 12.84 14.55 -50.43
C SER A 556 12.84 15.08 -49.00
N GLU A 557 12.28 16.27 -48.74
CA GLU A 557 12.27 16.86 -47.39
C GLU A 557 11.44 15.99 -46.44
N HIS A 558 10.22 15.63 -46.84
CA HIS A 558 9.38 14.70 -46.09
C HIS A 558 10.06 13.34 -45.83
N ILE A 559 10.83 12.81 -46.78
CA ILE A 559 11.57 11.54 -46.61
C ILE A 559 12.71 11.69 -45.59
N LEU A 560 13.45 12.81 -45.62
CA LEU A 560 14.53 13.08 -44.67
C LEU A 560 13.98 13.32 -43.25
N LEU A 561 12.85 14.01 -43.12
CA LEU A 561 12.15 14.17 -41.84
C LEU A 561 11.66 12.83 -41.29
N ALA A 562 11.16 11.94 -42.14
CA ALA A 562 10.80 10.57 -41.75
C ALA A 562 12.02 9.80 -41.21
N LEU A 563 13.14 9.85 -41.93
CA LEU A 563 14.38 9.20 -41.52
C LEU A 563 14.90 9.72 -40.18
N LYS A 564 14.81 11.04 -39.94
CA LYS A 564 15.15 11.66 -38.66
C LYS A 564 14.24 11.16 -37.53
N ALA A 565 12.92 11.15 -37.74
CA ALA A 565 11.96 10.70 -36.75
C ALA A 565 12.15 9.21 -36.38
N PHE A 566 12.43 8.35 -37.37
CA PHE A 566 12.78 6.95 -37.12
C PHE A 566 14.11 6.80 -36.38
N GLY A 567 15.11 7.62 -36.70
CA GLY A 567 16.40 7.63 -36.00
C GLY A 567 16.22 7.96 -34.51
N GLU A 568 15.50 9.03 -34.22
CA GLU A 568 15.16 9.47 -32.86
C GLU A 568 14.37 8.40 -32.09
N ALA A 569 13.40 7.74 -32.72
CA ALA A 569 12.63 6.66 -32.09
C ALA A 569 13.49 5.42 -31.77
N ALA A 570 14.44 5.07 -32.65
CA ALA A 570 15.33 3.91 -32.48
C ALA A 570 16.34 4.07 -31.32
N GLU A 571 16.51 5.27 -30.78
CA GLU A 571 17.36 5.49 -29.60
C GLU A 571 16.69 5.04 -28.30
N GLU A 572 15.36 5.03 -28.25
CA GLU A 572 14.56 4.65 -27.08
C GLU A 572 13.95 3.26 -27.22
N ILE A 573 13.47 2.93 -28.42
CA ILE A 573 12.89 1.64 -28.75
C ILE A 573 14.02 0.78 -29.31
N VAL A 574 14.39 -0.28 -28.58
CA VAL A 574 15.47 -1.20 -28.95
C VAL A 574 14.96 -2.63 -29.08
N LEU A 575 15.74 -3.48 -29.75
CA LEU A 575 15.37 -4.86 -30.08
C LEU A 575 14.99 -5.68 -28.83
N GLU A 576 15.74 -5.52 -27.73
CA GLU A 576 15.59 -6.29 -26.50
C GLU A 576 14.32 -5.92 -25.72
N THR A 577 13.85 -4.68 -25.87
CA THR A 577 12.73 -4.14 -25.08
C THR A 577 11.42 -4.17 -25.83
N ALA A 578 11.45 -3.94 -27.14
CA ALA A 578 10.28 -3.87 -28.02
C ALA A 578 10.65 -4.32 -29.46
N PRO A 579 10.85 -5.63 -29.69
CA PRO A 579 11.41 -6.16 -30.93
C PRO A 579 10.60 -5.80 -32.17
N LEU A 580 9.27 -5.81 -32.06
CA LEU A 580 8.35 -5.50 -33.17
C LEU A 580 8.35 -4.01 -33.53
N ASP A 581 8.28 -3.13 -32.53
CA ASP A 581 8.34 -1.68 -32.74
C ASP A 581 9.70 -1.31 -33.35
N TRP A 582 10.80 -1.88 -32.84
CA TRP A 582 12.14 -1.68 -33.39
C TRP A 582 12.26 -2.17 -34.84
N ALA A 583 11.75 -3.36 -35.15
CA ALA A 583 11.78 -3.89 -36.51
C ALA A 583 10.96 -3.03 -37.49
N SER A 584 9.81 -2.51 -37.05
CA SER A 584 9.01 -1.53 -37.81
C SER A 584 9.80 -0.24 -38.10
N ILE A 585 10.50 0.30 -37.10
CA ILE A 585 11.35 1.49 -37.27
C ILE A 585 12.47 1.22 -38.30
N GLN A 586 13.17 0.10 -38.20
CA GLN A 586 14.22 -0.25 -39.16
C GLN A 586 13.64 -0.46 -40.58
N ALA A 587 12.49 -1.12 -40.71
CA ALA A 587 11.81 -1.27 -41.99
C ALA A 587 11.39 0.09 -42.59
N GLY A 588 10.91 1.03 -41.76
CA GLY A 588 10.59 2.39 -42.16
C GLY A 588 11.81 3.16 -42.68
N LYS A 589 12.96 3.03 -42.02
CA LYS A 589 14.25 3.60 -42.51
C LYS A 589 14.67 2.98 -43.84
N GLY A 590 14.51 1.67 -44.00
CA GLY A 590 14.77 0.96 -45.26
C GLY A 590 13.91 1.49 -46.40
N ASP A 591 12.61 1.70 -46.16
CA ASP A 591 11.69 2.31 -47.12
C ASP A 591 12.09 3.76 -47.48
N CYS A 592 12.54 4.56 -46.50
CA CYS A 592 13.05 5.91 -46.75
C CYS A 592 14.24 5.88 -47.73
N TYR A 593 15.21 4.99 -47.48
CA TYR A 593 16.37 4.85 -48.35
C TYR A 593 16.02 4.35 -49.75
N LEU A 594 15.04 3.45 -49.88
CA LEU A 594 14.54 3.05 -51.20
C LEU A 594 13.91 4.21 -51.97
N LEU A 595 13.18 5.12 -51.31
CA LEU A 595 12.61 6.30 -51.95
C LEU A 595 13.69 7.31 -52.35
N LEU A 596 14.67 7.58 -51.49
CA LEU A 596 15.82 8.44 -51.83
C LEU A 596 16.60 7.90 -53.03
N PHE A 597 16.80 6.57 -53.08
CA PHE A 597 17.40 5.92 -54.25
C PHE A 597 16.60 6.18 -55.54
N ARG A 598 15.27 6.17 -55.50
CA ARG A 598 14.45 6.46 -56.68
C ARG A 598 14.61 7.90 -57.17
N GLN A 599 14.95 8.84 -56.30
CA GLN A 599 15.14 10.25 -56.64
C GLN A 599 16.53 10.54 -57.22
N ASP A 600 17.61 10.01 -56.62
CA ASP A 600 18.99 10.36 -57.01
C ASP A 600 19.84 9.20 -57.55
N SER A 601 19.31 7.99 -57.57
CA SER A 601 19.95 6.76 -58.10
C SER A 601 21.29 6.37 -57.45
N LYS A 602 21.62 6.87 -56.25
CA LYS A 602 22.88 6.54 -55.56
C LYS A 602 22.84 5.14 -54.94
N ALA A 603 23.83 4.31 -55.27
CA ALA A 603 23.93 2.94 -54.77
C ALA A 603 24.14 2.84 -53.24
N GLU A 604 24.63 3.90 -52.59
CA GLU A 604 24.80 3.96 -51.13
C GLU A 604 23.48 3.82 -50.38
N TRP A 605 22.39 4.39 -50.92
CA TRP A 605 21.07 4.27 -50.33
C TRP A 605 20.58 2.82 -50.32
N LEU A 606 20.87 2.07 -51.38
CA LEU A 606 20.52 0.65 -51.46
C LEU A 606 21.27 -0.19 -50.42
N LYS A 607 22.55 0.09 -50.17
CA LYS A 607 23.31 -0.58 -49.08
C LYS A 607 22.67 -0.32 -47.72
N LYS A 608 22.31 0.94 -47.44
CA LYS A 608 21.63 1.31 -46.20
C LYS A 608 20.24 0.66 -46.09
N ALA A 609 19.47 0.60 -47.18
CA ALA A 609 18.18 -0.06 -47.22
C ALA A 609 18.28 -1.56 -46.91
N ILE A 610 19.22 -2.27 -47.56
CA ILE A 610 19.49 -3.69 -47.32
C ILE A 610 19.82 -3.94 -45.85
N SER A 611 20.75 -3.16 -45.28
CA SER A 611 21.14 -3.29 -43.87
C SER A 611 19.96 -3.05 -42.92
N CYS A 612 19.13 -2.03 -43.17
CA CYS A 612 17.94 -1.78 -42.37
C CYS A 612 16.92 -2.92 -42.44
N PHE A 613 16.68 -3.51 -43.61
CA PHE A 613 15.76 -4.63 -43.75
C PHE A 613 16.31 -5.92 -43.13
N GLU A 614 17.62 -6.17 -43.22
CA GLU A 614 18.28 -7.30 -42.54
C GLU A 614 18.19 -7.15 -41.02
N TYR A 615 18.40 -5.94 -40.49
CA TYR A 615 18.15 -5.65 -39.08
C TYR A 615 16.69 -5.90 -38.70
N ALA A 616 15.75 -5.38 -39.46
CA ALA A 616 14.32 -5.59 -39.20
C ALA A 616 13.94 -7.09 -39.19
N LEU A 617 14.52 -7.92 -40.06
CA LEU A 617 14.29 -9.38 -40.05
C LEU A 617 14.81 -10.04 -38.77
N GLY A 618 15.88 -9.52 -38.18
CA GLY A 618 16.38 -10.00 -36.87
C GLY A 618 15.43 -9.72 -35.70
N GLY A 619 14.51 -8.75 -35.84
CA GLY A 619 13.50 -8.42 -34.81
C GLY A 619 12.15 -9.12 -34.99
N PHE A 620 11.85 -9.65 -36.19
CA PHE A 620 10.65 -10.45 -36.41
C PHE A 620 10.96 -11.93 -36.24
N SER A 621 10.39 -12.57 -35.22
CA SER A 621 10.39 -14.03 -35.20
C SER A 621 9.45 -14.55 -36.29
N LEU A 622 9.92 -15.52 -37.08
CA LEU A 622 9.16 -16.13 -38.18
C LEU A 622 7.89 -16.86 -37.66
N GLU A 623 7.87 -17.18 -36.36
CA GLU A 623 6.79 -17.88 -35.68
C GLU A 623 5.65 -16.95 -35.23
N GLU A 624 5.94 -15.70 -34.84
CA GLU A 624 4.93 -14.80 -34.25
C GLU A 624 4.22 -13.95 -35.31
N ILE A 625 4.93 -13.41 -36.32
CA ILE A 625 4.32 -12.52 -37.35
C ILE A 625 4.76 -12.89 -38.77
N PRO A 626 4.29 -14.04 -39.28
CA PRO A 626 4.77 -14.61 -40.54
C PRO A 626 4.48 -13.72 -41.76
N LEU A 627 3.31 -13.07 -41.83
CA LEU A 627 2.94 -12.22 -42.96
C LEU A 627 3.80 -10.96 -43.07
N GLN A 628 4.09 -10.27 -41.96
CA GLN A 628 4.97 -9.09 -41.97
C GLN A 628 6.41 -9.47 -42.31
N HIS A 629 6.88 -10.61 -41.79
CA HIS A 629 8.18 -11.17 -42.15
C HIS A 629 8.28 -11.42 -43.67
N ALA A 630 7.24 -12.00 -44.29
CA ALA A 630 7.18 -12.22 -45.74
C ALA A 630 7.20 -10.93 -46.56
N VAL A 631 6.46 -9.89 -46.13
CA VAL A 631 6.48 -8.57 -46.79
C VAL A 631 7.89 -7.97 -46.74
N LEU A 632 8.57 -8.09 -45.59
CA LEU A 632 9.91 -7.58 -45.41
C LEU A 632 10.95 -8.32 -46.27
N LEU A 633 10.84 -9.65 -46.40
CA LEU A 633 11.64 -10.43 -47.34
C LEU A 633 11.46 -9.95 -48.79
N GLY A 634 10.22 -9.65 -49.21
CA GLY A 634 9.95 -9.09 -50.53
C GLY A 634 10.64 -7.74 -50.75
N LYS A 635 10.59 -6.85 -49.75
CA LYS A 635 11.29 -5.55 -49.77
C LYS A 635 12.81 -5.69 -49.81
N LEU A 636 13.37 -6.60 -49.02
CA LEU A 636 14.79 -6.93 -49.04
C LEU A 636 15.21 -7.45 -50.42
N GLY A 637 14.44 -8.36 -51.00
CA GLY A 637 14.65 -8.87 -52.36
C GLY A 637 14.61 -7.75 -53.40
N GLN A 638 13.68 -6.81 -53.28
CA GLN A 638 13.62 -5.63 -54.16
C GLN A 638 14.87 -4.75 -54.02
N ALA A 639 15.33 -4.48 -52.79
CA ALA A 639 16.54 -3.68 -52.56
C ALA A 639 17.79 -4.35 -53.14
N LYS A 640 17.94 -5.67 -52.93
CA LYS A 640 19.04 -6.48 -53.47
C LYS A 640 18.98 -6.56 -55.01
N GLN A 641 17.80 -6.64 -55.60
CA GLN A 641 17.62 -6.56 -57.05
C GLN A 641 18.14 -5.24 -57.63
N TYR A 642 17.74 -4.10 -57.05
CA TYR A 642 18.22 -2.79 -57.50
C TYR A 642 19.74 -2.65 -57.29
N TYR A 643 20.27 -3.17 -56.19
CA TYR A 643 21.70 -3.10 -55.90
C TYR A 643 22.51 -3.94 -56.88
N SER A 644 22.04 -5.16 -57.21
CA SER A 644 22.64 -6.00 -58.24
C SER A 644 22.70 -5.30 -59.59
N ARG A 645 21.63 -4.58 -60.00
CA ARG A 645 21.64 -3.80 -61.26
C ARG A 645 22.70 -2.71 -61.29
N LYS A 646 22.97 -2.05 -60.16
CA LYS A 646 23.95 -0.96 -60.07
C LYS A 646 25.38 -1.45 -59.90
N SER A 647 25.60 -2.51 -59.14
CA SER A 647 26.93 -3.08 -58.85
C SER A 647 27.39 -4.13 -59.86
N LEU A 648 26.45 -4.68 -60.65
CA LEU A 648 26.67 -5.85 -61.53
C LEU A 648 27.06 -7.13 -60.77
N GLU A 649 26.84 -7.18 -59.46
CA GLU A 649 27.11 -8.36 -58.64
C GLU A 649 25.93 -9.34 -58.67
N MET A 650 26.12 -10.48 -59.31
CA MET A 650 25.08 -11.51 -59.50
C MET A 650 24.61 -12.17 -58.19
N ARG A 651 25.47 -12.27 -57.18
CA ARG A 651 25.12 -12.87 -55.87
C ARG A 651 23.86 -12.23 -55.25
N TYR A 652 23.72 -10.91 -55.35
CA TYR A 652 22.57 -10.20 -54.79
C TYR A 652 21.28 -10.48 -55.55
N LEU A 653 21.37 -10.80 -56.85
CA LEU A 653 20.22 -11.19 -57.63
C LEU A 653 19.73 -12.60 -57.26
N ASP A 654 20.67 -13.51 -56.95
CA ASP A 654 20.36 -14.85 -56.48
C ASP A 654 19.72 -14.82 -55.09
N GLU A 655 20.31 -14.08 -54.15
CA GLU A 655 19.71 -13.84 -52.83
C GLU A 655 18.31 -13.20 -52.95
N ALA A 656 18.10 -12.26 -53.88
CA ALA A 656 16.78 -11.64 -54.09
C ALA A 656 15.72 -12.67 -54.54
N ILE A 657 16.09 -13.64 -55.37
CA ILE A 657 15.19 -14.74 -55.78
C ILE A 657 14.84 -15.61 -54.58
N GLU A 658 15.81 -15.96 -53.75
CA GLU A 658 15.60 -16.77 -52.55
C GLU A 658 14.63 -16.07 -51.57
N HIS A 659 14.85 -14.78 -51.28
CA HIS A 659 13.96 -14.00 -50.41
C HIS A 659 12.54 -13.91 -50.96
N ALA A 660 12.37 -13.68 -52.26
CA ALA A 660 11.05 -13.63 -52.90
C ALA A 660 10.35 -15.01 -52.88
N GLN A 661 11.08 -16.11 -53.04
CA GLN A 661 10.56 -17.47 -52.92
C GLN A 661 10.10 -17.80 -51.50
N ALA A 662 10.89 -17.41 -50.50
CA ALA A 662 10.55 -17.57 -49.09
C ALA A 662 9.28 -16.76 -48.73
N ALA A 663 9.22 -15.49 -49.16
CA ALA A 663 8.03 -14.65 -48.98
C ALA A 663 6.78 -15.30 -49.59
N ARG A 664 6.89 -15.77 -50.84
CA ARG A 664 5.80 -16.44 -51.55
C ARG A 664 5.29 -17.68 -50.80
N HIS A 665 6.20 -18.53 -50.31
CA HIS A 665 5.83 -19.74 -49.58
C HIS A 665 5.01 -19.40 -48.32
N ILE A 666 5.39 -18.33 -47.62
CA ILE A 666 4.65 -17.85 -46.45
C ILE A 666 3.27 -17.32 -46.86
N PHE A 667 3.18 -16.44 -47.87
CA PHE A 667 1.88 -15.93 -48.34
C PHE A 667 0.93 -17.05 -48.78
N GLN A 668 1.47 -18.11 -49.42
CA GLN A 668 0.69 -19.29 -49.76
C GLN A 668 0.17 -20.03 -48.52
N LYS A 669 1.03 -20.25 -47.52
CA LYS A 669 0.67 -20.94 -46.27
C LYS A 669 -0.47 -20.22 -45.51
N TYR A 670 -0.48 -18.88 -45.56
CA TYR A 670 -1.45 -18.04 -44.84
C TYR A 670 -2.57 -17.49 -45.74
N ASN A 671 -2.76 -18.05 -46.95
CA ASN A 671 -3.83 -17.67 -47.89
C ASN A 671 -3.88 -16.17 -48.29
N ASP A 672 -2.76 -15.46 -48.22
CA ASP A 672 -2.67 -14.07 -48.68
C ASP A 672 -2.55 -14.01 -50.20
N THR A 673 -3.70 -14.05 -50.87
CA THR A 673 -3.79 -14.19 -52.34
C THR A 673 -3.24 -12.96 -53.07
N GLN A 674 -3.27 -11.78 -52.45
CA GLN A 674 -2.76 -10.56 -53.07
C GLN A 674 -1.23 -10.54 -53.04
N ASN A 675 -0.64 -10.71 -51.86
CA ASN A 675 0.82 -10.68 -51.73
C ASN A 675 1.49 -11.91 -52.34
N PHE A 676 0.80 -13.06 -52.38
CA PHE A 676 1.24 -14.23 -53.13
C PHE A 676 1.44 -13.90 -54.63
N ARG A 677 0.48 -13.21 -55.26
CA ARG A 677 0.59 -12.80 -56.67
C ARG A 677 1.75 -11.83 -56.90
N LEU A 678 1.91 -10.84 -56.02
CA LEU A 678 3.02 -9.90 -56.09
C LEU A 678 4.38 -10.59 -55.96
N ALA A 679 4.49 -11.59 -55.09
CA ALA A 679 5.71 -12.38 -54.94
C ALA A 679 6.01 -13.23 -56.19
N GLU A 680 5.00 -13.84 -56.82
CA GLU A 680 5.14 -14.56 -58.09
C GLU A 680 5.61 -13.63 -59.23
N GLU A 681 5.02 -12.44 -59.35
CA GLU A 681 5.45 -11.42 -60.32
C GLU A 681 6.90 -10.99 -60.09
N GLN A 682 7.28 -10.77 -58.82
CA GLN A 682 8.65 -10.45 -58.43
C GLN A 682 9.62 -11.57 -58.82
N ILE A 683 9.32 -12.83 -58.50
CA ILE A 683 10.16 -13.99 -58.86
C ILE A 683 10.32 -14.10 -60.38
N SER A 684 9.24 -13.94 -61.13
CA SER A 684 9.27 -13.98 -62.60
C SER A 684 10.18 -12.88 -63.18
N GLY A 685 10.04 -11.65 -62.67
CA GLY A 685 10.89 -10.52 -63.06
C GLY A 685 12.37 -10.74 -62.73
N LEU A 686 12.67 -11.28 -61.54
CA LEU A 686 14.03 -11.58 -61.11
C LEU A 686 14.68 -12.68 -61.96
N LYS A 687 13.97 -13.76 -62.26
CA LYS A 687 14.46 -14.85 -63.13
C LYS A 687 14.74 -14.36 -64.56
N LYS A 688 13.86 -13.52 -65.11
CA LYS A 688 14.07 -12.91 -66.43
C LYS A 688 15.32 -12.03 -66.44
N GLN A 689 15.51 -11.22 -65.40
CA GLN A 689 16.72 -10.40 -65.26
C GLN A 689 17.98 -11.26 -65.16
N ARG A 690 17.96 -12.34 -64.35
CA ARG A 690 19.10 -13.25 -64.20
C ARG A 690 19.48 -13.91 -65.52
N ALA A 691 18.50 -14.37 -66.30
CA ALA A 691 18.74 -14.95 -67.61
C ALA A 691 19.36 -13.94 -68.59
N LEU A 692 18.87 -12.69 -68.60
CA LEU A 692 19.45 -11.63 -69.42
C LEU A 692 20.90 -11.33 -69.01
N THR A 693 21.19 -11.12 -67.73
CA THR A 693 22.54 -10.82 -67.27
C THR A 693 23.52 -11.97 -67.51
N ALA A 694 23.06 -13.23 -67.41
CA ALA A 694 23.86 -14.40 -67.79
C ALA A 694 24.13 -14.45 -69.31
N SER A 695 23.18 -14.04 -70.15
CA SER A 695 23.34 -14.00 -71.61
C SER A 695 24.22 -12.85 -72.13
N TYR A 696 24.50 -11.83 -71.31
CA TYR A 696 25.52 -10.80 -71.59
C TYR A 696 26.92 -11.20 -71.13
N HIS A 697 27.04 -12.29 -70.36
CA HIS A 697 28.32 -12.84 -69.89
C HIS A 697 28.87 -14.08 -70.63
N PRO A 698 28.54 -14.41 -71.91
CA PRO A 698 29.25 -15.47 -72.61
C PRO A 698 30.54 -14.92 -73.25
N LEU A 699 31.66 -15.59 -72.92
CA LEU A 699 33.01 -15.52 -73.50
C LEU A 699 33.98 -14.47 -72.93
N SER A 700 34.49 -14.75 -71.72
CA SER A 700 35.90 -14.47 -71.41
C SER A 700 36.73 -15.74 -71.60
N SER A 701 37.11 -16.02 -72.85
CA SER A 701 38.35 -16.75 -73.15
C SER A 701 39.45 -15.72 -73.44
N PRO A 702 40.71 -15.97 -73.05
CA PRO A 702 41.73 -14.93 -73.05
C PRO A 702 42.28 -14.72 -74.47
N ARG A 703 42.00 -13.56 -75.08
CA ARG A 703 42.79 -13.02 -76.20
C ARG A 703 43.09 -11.54 -76.01
N THR A 704 44.31 -11.31 -75.55
CA THR A 704 45.27 -10.29 -76.00
C THR A 704 44.75 -9.02 -76.70
N THR A 705 44.96 -7.90 -75.99
CA THR A 705 45.51 -6.59 -76.44
C THR A 705 44.70 -5.64 -77.33
N SER A 706 44.41 -4.48 -76.73
CA SER A 706 44.59 -3.09 -77.23
C SER A 706 43.33 -2.38 -77.82
N PRO A 707 43.24 -1.02 -77.77
CA PRO A 707 42.17 -0.35 -77.05
C PRO A 707 41.30 0.58 -77.93
N GLY A 708 40.02 0.73 -77.59
CA GLY A 708 39.13 1.68 -78.26
C GLY A 708 37.98 2.12 -77.35
N ARG A 709 37.97 3.41 -77.01
CA ARG A 709 36.86 4.12 -76.34
C ARG A 709 35.56 3.90 -77.11
N GLN A 710 34.49 3.45 -76.45
CA GLN A 710 33.13 3.89 -76.76
C GLN A 710 32.33 4.07 -75.47
N SER A 711 31.72 5.25 -75.40
CA SER A 711 30.77 5.77 -74.42
C SER A 711 29.56 4.85 -74.23
N VAL A 712 29.22 4.54 -72.98
CA VAL A 712 27.95 3.90 -72.63
C VAL A 712 26.90 5.01 -72.46
N GLU A 713 26.07 5.19 -73.48
CA GLU A 713 24.81 5.92 -73.37
C GLU A 713 23.90 5.21 -72.37
N ALA A 714 23.32 6.00 -71.46
CA ALA A 714 22.29 5.54 -70.55
C ALA A 714 21.01 5.23 -71.34
N MET A 715 20.69 3.94 -71.48
CA MET A 715 19.35 3.54 -71.90
C MET A 715 18.42 3.50 -70.69
N GLU A 716 17.54 4.49 -70.60
CA GLU A 716 16.28 4.42 -69.85
C GLU A 716 15.44 3.26 -70.40
N PHE A 717 15.31 2.18 -69.61
CA PHE A 717 14.34 1.13 -69.86
C PHE A 717 13.29 1.12 -68.75
N GLY A 718 12.04 1.16 -69.19
CA GLY A 718 10.81 1.34 -68.42
C GLY A 718 10.77 0.67 -67.04
N VAL A 719 10.40 1.49 -66.06
CA VAL A 719 9.85 1.09 -64.78
C VAL A 719 8.68 0.12 -65.02
N VAL A 720 8.78 -1.09 -64.48
CA VAL A 720 7.61 -1.98 -64.34
C VAL A 720 6.69 -1.34 -63.27
N PRO A 721 5.44 -0.98 -63.60
CA PRO A 721 4.56 -0.30 -62.65
C PRO A 721 4.07 -1.29 -61.59
N VAL A 722 4.23 -0.92 -60.32
CA VAL A 722 3.39 -1.45 -59.23
C VAL A 722 1.99 -0.85 -59.44
N ALA A 723 0.97 -1.70 -59.33
CA ALA A 723 -0.43 -1.46 -59.67
C ALA A 723 -0.93 -0.01 -59.44
N ARG A 724 -1.51 0.56 -60.50
CA ARG A 724 -2.44 1.69 -60.45
C ARG A 724 -3.68 1.24 -59.67
N ASN A 725 -3.96 1.89 -58.55
CA ASN A 725 -5.33 1.99 -58.04
C ASN A 725 -5.90 3.33 -58.52
N SER A 726 -7.07 3.23 -59.15
CA SER A 726 -8.04 4.26 -59.55
C SER A 726 -7.58 5.45 -60.39
N GLU A 727 -8.36 5.64 -61.46
CA GLU A 727 -8.34 6.74 -62.41
C GLU A 727 -8.32 8.12 -61.72
N CYS A 728 -7.43 8.99 -62.21
CA CYS A 728 -7.43 10.41 -61.89
C CYS A 728 -8.19 11.14 -63.00
N PRO A 729 -9.38 11.74 -62.76
CA PRO A 729 -10.05 12.57 -63.75
C PRO A 729 -9.65 14.02 -63.50
N CYS A 730 -8.61 14.49 -64.16
CA CYS A 730 -8.44 15.92 -64.36
C CYS A 730 -7.96 16.20 -65.79
N GLY A 731 -8.92 16.18 -66.72
CA GLY A 731 -8.82 17.00 -67.91
C GLY A 731 -8.92 18.47 -67.52
N SER A 732 -7.86 19.23 -67.71
CA SER A 732 -8.00 20.61 -68.18
C SER A 732 -6.73 21.05 -68.89
N GLU A 733 -6.86 21.19 -70.20
CA GLU A 733 -5.94 21.94 -71.04
C GLU A 733 -5.75 23.35 -70.48
N LYS A 734 -4.54 23.71 -70.05
CA LYS A 734 -4.07 25.10 -70.16
C LYS A 734 -2.60 25.13 -70.59
N ARG A 735 -2.44 25.59 -71.83
CA ARG A 735 -1.25 26.17 -72.46
C ARG A 735 -0.30 26.82 -71.45
N PHE A 736 0.98 26.44 -71.50
CA PHE A 736 2.06 27.39 -71.28
C PHE A 736 3.05 27.33 -72.45
N LYS A 737 2.98 28.39 -73.26
CA LYS A 737 4.02 28.80 -74.21
C LYS A 737 5.14 29.47 -73.41
N HIS A 738 6.37 29.23 -73.87
CA HIS A 738 7.56 30.12 -73.78
C HIS A 738 8.14 30.39 -72.38
N CYS A 739 9.37 29.91 -72.15
CA CYS A 739 10.56 30.77 -72.23
C CYS A 739 11.83 29.93 -72.09
N CYS A 740 12.57 29.78 -73.19
CA CYS A 740 14.02 29.66 -73.15
C CYS A 740 14.58 31.06 -72.87
N GLY A 741 15.55 31.18 -71.95
CA GLY A 741 16.24 32.43 -71.71
C GLY A 741 17.27 32.34 -70.57
N ALA A 742 18.50 31.98 -70.95
CA ALA A 742 19.80 32.34 -70.37
C ALA A 742 19.90 32.79 -68.90
N GLN A 743 20.63 32.03 -68.08
CA GLN A 743 22.03 32.30 -67.74
C GLN A 743 22.69 31.06 -67.13
#